data_AF-A0A1Y3FY82-F1
#
_entry.id   AF-A0A1Y3FY82-F1
#
_cell.length_a   1.000
_cell.length_b   1.000
_cell.length_c   1.000
_cell.angle_alpha   90.00
_cell.angle_beta   90.00
_cell.angle_gamma   90.00
#
_symmetry.space_group_name_H-M   'P 1'
#
loop_
_entity.id
_entity.type
_entity.pdbx_description
1 polymer ?
#
loop_
_entity_poly.entity_id
_entity_poly.type
_entity_poly.pdbx_seq_one_letter_code
_entity_poly.pdbx_strand_id
1 'polypeptide(L)'
;MTRYSSEGATPAMLQWFTLKAENPEALLFFRMGDFYELFFDDAKGAAAALDIALTARGSHAGEPIPMCGVPVAAASAYLARLIRRGFRVAVAEQTEAPRKGKGAGKGPLARAVVRVVTPGTLTEDELLEPGRSNLLLALAEGVAPRRGRADKNAEVAAQSQAPLGAAWIDVSTGIFETASINAAALPGLLARLDPAEILAPAQLELGDFDSRRAPEMPSSPAESSRKRLAADFGVASLDAFGTFADEEAVAAALAVEFVRRSQAGQLPRLARPMPQADGSTMGIDPATRSSLDILRARDGGVEHTLFSAVNRTVTAAGARLLAEWLASPLTDVARITDRQDGWCWLKEAPAARNVLREALKRAPDIARALGRLSLGRGQPRDLSAVRDGLAAARVAASAFDNKNDLPSALIRAVGQLGKAAALEQELVRALAEELPARLEDGGVIAPGYDVQLDDSRALRDNSRRVIASLQNAYADRFGVTTLKIKHHAQLGYVIEVPAAAGKRLKDREDLLFRQGTATSSRFCTEELSELDTKISEAADHAAARERVLFRQLAEAALAESDLPPLAQALAVLDVFQSCAGLAAGGSWCRPEVTQDQAFDVRGCRHPVVEAALPSDGRFTPNDCDLSPGRSVMLLTGPNMAGKSTFLRQTAFAVILAQGGFPVAAEKAHIGIVDQLFSRVGASDDLARGRSTFMVEMTETAAILNQAGPNSLVVVDEIGRGTATLDGLSIAWAVLEALHSTICCRAIFATHFHELSGLAEVLPRLSLHTMAVREWQGRIVFLHEVLAGSAKKSWGVHVAMLAGVPPQVVERARRLLNELEAQHSVGVKPLPLFEAQKILPQQDENALKARLLELDLDTLTPRSALDILYELRKELESSEPESML
;
A
#
# COMPACT_ATOMS: atom_id res chain seq x y z
N MET A 1 -10.85 -4.58 -27.15
CA MET A 1 -10.92 -4.52 -28.64
C MET A 1 -11.91 -3.44 -29.03
N THR A 2 -11.46 -2.37 -29.70
CA THR A 2 -12.33 -1.28 -30.16
C THR A 2 -13.29 -1.81 -31.23
N ARG A 3 -14.60 -1.62 -31.05
CA ARG A 3 -15.65 -2.03 -32.00
C ARG A 3 -15.64 -1.27 -33.33
N TYR A 4 -14.74 -0.30 -33.49
CA TYR A 4 -14.74 0.67 -34.57
C TYR A 4 -13.55 0.45 -35.52
N SER A 5 -13.81 0.42 -36.83
CA SER A 5 -12.79 0.32 -37.88
C SER A 5 -12.10 1.66 -38.13
N SER A 6 -10.82 1.65 -38.52
CA SER A 6 -10.08 2.84 -38.92
C SER A 6 -10.37 3.31 -40.35
N GLU A 7 -11.08 2.50 -41.15
CA GLU A 7 -11.46 2.83 -42.51
C GLU A 7 -12.37 4.07 -42.55
N GLY A 8 -12.06 5.02 -43.44
CA GLY A 8 -12.81 6.27 -43.58
C GLY A 8 -12.55 7.31 -42.48
N ALA A 9 -11.62 7.05 -41.55
CA ALA A 9 -11.29 7.98 -40.47
C ALA A 9 -10.62 9.26 -41.02
N THR A 10 -10.96 10.42 -40.43
CA THR A 10 -10.22 11.65 -40.68
C THR A 10 -8.75 11.50 -40.22
N PRO A 11 -7.80 12.29 -40.75
CA PRO A 11 -6.39 12.15 -40.37
C PRO A 11 -6.10 12.21 -38.86
N ALA A 12 -6.86 13.03 -38.11
CA ALA A 12 -6.74 13.10 -36.66
C ALA A 12 -7.28 11.84 -35.96
N MET A 13 -8.40 11.29 -36.47
CA MET A 13 -8.98 10.05 -35.94
C MET A 13 -8.14 8.83 -36.30
N LEU A 14 -7.44 8.83 -37.44
CA LEU A 14 -6.50 7.77 -37.79
C LEU A 14 -5.34 7.69 -36.79
N GLN A 15 -4.79 8.85 -36.38
CA GLN A 15 -3.82 8.91 -35.27
C GLN A 15 -4.43 8.39 -33.97
N TRP A 16 -5.67 8.79 -33.65
CA TRP A 16 -6.37 8.28 -32.45
C TRP A 16 -6.50 6.75 -32.46
N PHE A 17 -6.95 6.15 -33.59
CA PHE A 17 -7.06 4.69 -33.73
C PHE A 17 -5.71 3.98 -33.55
N THR A 18 -4.65 4.56 -34.10
CA THR A 18 -3.29 4.02 -33.98
C THR A 18 -2.85 4.00 -32.51
N LEU A 19 -2.93 5.15 -31.82
CA LEU A 19 -2.53 5.25 -30.42
C LEU A 19 -3.44 4.44 -29.48
N LYS A 20 -4.73 4.31 -29.81
CA LYS A 20 -5.67 3.48 -29.06
C LYS A 20 -5.40 1.98 -29.25
N ALA A 21 -4.92 1.56 -30.42
CA ALA A 21 -4.54 0.18 -30.67
C ALA A 21 -3.30 -0.25 -29.86
N GLU A 22 -2.41 0.70 -29.50
CA GLU A 22 -1.26 0.45 -28.62
C GLU A 22 -1.70 0.17 -27.17
N ASN A 23 -2.80 0.76 -26.70
CA ASN A 23 -3.31 0.64 -25.34
C ASN A 23 -4.84 0.44 -25.33
N PRO A 24 -5.34 -0.72 -25.80
CA PRO A 24 -6.76 -0.93 -26.05
C PRO A 24 -7.63 -0.89 -24.78
N GLU A 25 -7.05 -1.21 -23.62
CA GLU A 25 -7.70 -1.25 -22.32
C GLU A 25 -7.68 0.08 -21.54
N ALA A 26 -6.81 1.03 -21.91
CA ALA A 26 -6.69 2.32 -21.23
C ALA A 26 -7.53 3.39 -21.93
N LEU A 27 -8.14 4.30 -21.17
CA LEU A 27 -8.76 5.50 -21.72
C LEU A 27 -7.69 6.37 -22.39
N LEU A 28 -7.95 6.89 -23.58
CA LEU A 28 -6.99 7.73 -24.30
C LEU A 28 -7.29 9.22 -24.13
N PHE A 29 -6.50 9.90 -23.31
CA PHE A 29 -6.45 11.37 -23.25
C PHE A 29 -5.71 11.90 -24.49
N PHE A 30 -6.46 12.33 -25.50
CA PHE A 30 -5.91 12.78 -26.77
C PHE A 30 -5.81 14.31 -26.81
N ARG A 31 -4.60 14.86 -26.81
CA ARG A 31 -4.41 16.33 -26.77
C ARG A 31 -4.92 17.03 -28.03
N MET A 32 -5.86 17.94 -27.83
CA MET A 32 -6.50 18.79 -28.84
C MET A 32 -6.48 20.25 -28.36
N GLY A 33 -5.37 20.94 -28.61
CA GLY A 33 -5.16 22.30 -28.12
C GLY A 33 -5.02 22.32 -26.60
N ASP A 34 -5.89 23.07 -25.92
CA ASP A 34 -5.90 23.24 -24.46
C ASP A 34 -6.77 22.21 -23.73
N PHE A 35 -7.24 21.18 -24.44
CA PHE A 35 -8.07 20.11 -23.90
C PHE A 35 -7.46 18.72 -24.18
N TYR A 36 -7.67 17.80 -23.25
CA TYR A 36 -7.62 16.37 -23.53
C TYR A 36 -9.03 15.91 -23.89
N GLU A 37 -9.19 15.40 -25.11
CA GLU A 37 -10.45 14.86 -25.59
C GLU A 37 -10.38 13.33 -25.61
N LEU A 38 -11.52 12.71 -25.29
CA LEU A 38 -11.74 11.27 -25.40
C LEU A 38 -12.86 11.03 -26.41
N PHE A 39 -12.77 9.92 -27.15
CA PHE A 39 -13.70 9.61 -28.24
C PHE A 39 -14.34 8.22 -28.07
N PHE A 40 -15.47 7.99 -28.75
CA PHE A 40 -16.14 6.70 -28.82
C PHE A 40 -16.52 6.14 -27.44
N ASP A 41 -16.17 4.89 -27.13
CA ASP A 41 -16.49 4.25 -25.86
C ASP A 41 -15.68 4.82 -24.69
N ASP A 42 -14.47 5.34 -24.95
CA ASP A 42 -13.68 6.05 -23.93
C ASP A 42 -14.42 7.31 -23.47
N ALA A 43 -15.05 8.04 -24.39
CA ALA A 43 -15.83 9.22 -24.06
C ALA A 43 -17.02 8.89 -23.16
N LYS A 44 -17.74 7.80 -23.45
CA LYS A 44 -18.90 7.35 -22.66
C LYS A 44 -18.46 6.91 -21.25
N GLY A 45 -17.39 6.11 -21.17
CA GLY A 45 -16.84 5.63 -19.91
C GLY A 45 -16.34 6.78 -19.03
N ALA A 46 -15.56 7.71 -19.61
CA ALA A 46 -15.04 8.87 -18.90
C ALA A 46 -16.15 9.86 -18.50
N ALA A 47 -17.15 10.09 -19.35
CA ALA A 47 -18.27 10.98 -19.03
C ALA A 47 -19.05 10.48 -17.80
N ALA A 48 -19.39 9.19 -17.75
CA ALA A 48 -20.06 8.58 -16.61
C ALA A 48 -19.17 8.53 -15.35
N ALA A 49 -17.86 8.32 -15.53
CA ALA A 49 -16.91 8.27 -14.42
C ALA A 49 -16.63 9.65 -13.80
N LEU A 50 -16.57 10.69 -14.63
CA LEU A 50 -16.18 12.04 -14.23
C LEU A 50 -17.36 12.98 -14.00
N ASP A 51 -18.57 12.56 -14.33
CA ASP A 51 -19.78 13.39 -14.31
C ASP A 51 -19.56 14.67 -15.15
N ILE A 52 -19.12 14.47 -16.40
CA ILE A 52 -18.90 15.54 -17.38
C ILE A 52 -19.80 15.34 -18.59
N ALA A 53 -20.09 16.44 -19.31
CA ALA A 53 -20.98 16.42 -20.46
C ALA A 53 -20.44 15.50 -21.58
N LEU A 54 -21.25 14.54 -22.01
CA LEU A 54 -21.03 13.76 -23.22
C LEU A 54 -21.62 14.53 -24.42
N THR A 55 -20.77 14.84 -25.38
CA THR A 55 -21.10 15.59 -26.60
C THR A 55 -20.76 14.75 -27.84
N ALA A 56 -20.84 15.33 -29.03
CA ALA A 56 -20.39 14.68 -30.26
C ALA A 56 -19.52 15.62 -31.10
N ARG A 57 -18.52 15.07 -31.81
CA ARG A 57 -17.61 15.83 -32.67
C ARG A 57 -17.41 15.15 -34.02
N GLY A 58 -18.03 15.71 -35.07
CA GLY A 58 -17.94 15.15 -36.42
C GLY A 58 -18.67 13.81 -36.55
N SER A 59 -18.42 13.11 -37.66
CA SER A 59 -18.98 11.78 -37.94
C SER A 59 -17.91 10.79 -38.41
N HIS A 60 -18.10 9.52 -38.08
CA HIS A 60 -17.28 8.39 -38.55
C HIS A 60 -18.22 7.30 -39.06
N ALA A 61 -18.01 6.83 -40.28
CA ALA A 61 -18.91 5.87 -40.95
C ALA A 61 -20.41 6.30 -40.97
N GLY A 62 -20.68 7.60 -41.00
CA GLY A 62 -22.05 8.15 -41.02
C GLY A 62 -22.68 8.37 -39.63
N GLU A 63 -22.05 7.92 -38.55
CA GLU A 63 -22.53 8.12 -37.17
C GLU A 63 -21.77 9.26 -36.46
N PRO A 64 -22.43 10.06 -35.60
CA PRO A 64 -21.75 11.07 -34.78
C PRO A 64 -20.75 10.43 -33.82
N ILE A 65 -19.53 10.99 -33.73
CA ILE A 65 -18.49 10.47 -32.82
C ILE A 65 -18.76 10.98 -31.40
N PRO A 66 -19.05 10.12 -30.40
CA PRO A 66 -19.18 10.55 -29.01
C PRO A 66 -17.86 11.15 -28.50
N MET A 67 -17.94 12.27 -27.78
CA MET A 67 -16.76 13.01 -27.30
C MET A 67 -17.02 13.65 -25.93
N CYS A 68 -16.05 13.56 -25.03
CA CYS A 68 -15.97 14.38 -23.83
C CYS A 68 -14.54 14.92 -23.67
N GLY A 69 -14.37 15.99 -22.91
CA GLY A 69 -13.07 16.63 -22.77
C GLY A 69 -12.83 17.28 -21.43
N VAL A 70 -11.56 17.34 -21.04
CA VAL A 70 -11.09 17.98 -19.81
C VAL A 70 -10.01 19.01 -20.15
N PRO A 71 -9.99 20.20 -19.50
CA PRO A 71 -8.94 21.18 -19.73
C PRO A 71 -7.57 20.65 -19.30
N VAL A 72 -6.52 20.87 -20.10
CA VAL A 72 -5.14 20.43 -19.79
C VAL A 72 -4.68 20.96 -18.43
N ALA A 73 -5.01 22.23 -18.12
CA ALA A 73 -4.67 22.87 -16.85
C ALA A 73 -5.26 22.19 -15.61
N ALA A 74 -6.35 21.41 -15.77
CA ALA A 74 -7.03 20.68 -14.70
C ALA A 74 -6.90 19.16 -14.82
N ALA A 75 -6.11 18.65 -15.78
CA ALA A 75 -6.06 17.24 -16.13
C ALA A 75 -5.68 16.34 -14.94
N SER A 76 -4.76 16.77 -14.08
CA SER A 76 -4.30 16.02 -12.90
C SER A 76 -5.46 15.62 -11.98
N ALA A 77 -6.41 16.53 -11.72
CA ALA A 77 -7.57 16.24 -10.87
C ALA A 77 -8.52 15.21 -11.49
N TYR A 78 -8.72 15.27 -12.81
CA TYR A 78 -9.55 14.30 -13.52
C TYR A 78 -8.87 12.93 -13.63
N LEU A 79 -7.54 12.91 -13.86
CA LEU A 79 -6.75 11.69 -13.79
C LEU A 79 -6.89 11.02 -12.42
N ALA A 80 -6.79 11.78 -11.32
CA ALA A 80 -6.98 11.26 -9.97
C ALA A 80 -8.33 10.55 -9.79
N ARG A 81 -9.41 11.17 -10.29
CA ARG A 81 -10.76 10.63 -10.19
C ARG A 81 -10.94 9.36 -11.03
N LEU A 82 -10.35 9.31 -12.23
CA LEU A 82 -10.38 8.13 -13.10
C LEU A 82 -9.61 6.95 -12.47
N ILE A 83 -8.39 7.19 -12.00
CA ILE A 83 -7.55 6.16 -11.39
C ILE A 83 -8.22 5.58 -10.14
N ARG A 84 -8.79 6.43 -9.27
CA ARG A 84 -9.53 5.96 -8.07
C ARG A 84 -10.77 5.12 -8.39
N ARG A 85 -11.33 5.25 -9.60
CA ARG A 85 -12.44 4.42 -10.11
C ARG A 85 -11.96 3.18 -10.87
N GLY A 86 -10.66 2.89 -10.88
CA GLY A 86 -10.08 1.71 -11.51
C GLY A 86 -9.78 1.84 -13.00
N PHE A 87 -9.91 3.05 -13.58
CA PHE A 87 -9.53 3.27 -14.98
C PHE A 87 -8.00 3.39 -15.12
N ARG A 88 -7.46 2.96 -16.26
CA ARG A 88 -6.12 3.32 -16.72
C ARG A 88 -6.23 4.41 -17.78
N VAL A 89 -5.26 5.33 -17.85
CA VAL A 89 -5.33 6.46 -18.78
C VAL A 89 -4.01 6.62 -19.55
N ALA A 90 -4.04 6.41 -20.86
CA ALA A 90 -2.95 6.76 -21.77
C ALA A 90 -3.01 8.25 -22.11
N VAL A 91 -1.91 8.98 -21.95
CA VAL A 91 -1.81 10.41 -22.24
C VAL A 91 -1.05 10.60 -23.55
N ALA A 92 -1.76 11.05 -24.58
CA ALA A 92 -1.20 11.35 -25.89
C ALA A 92 -0.96 12.85 -26.06
N GLU A 93 0.31 13.22 -26.20
CA GLU A 93 0.78 14.59 -26.35
C GLU A 93 1.15 14.92 -27.79
N GLN A 94 1.16 16.22 -28.11
CA GLN A 94 1.67 16.70 -29.40
C GLN A 94 3.20 16.72 -29.36
N THR A 95 3.84 15.99 -30.28
CA THR A 95 5.30 15.86 -30.34
C THR A 95 5.96 16.98 -31.15
N GLU A 96 5.17 17.72 -31.94
CA GLU A 96 5.63 18.83 -32.77
C GLU A 96 5.02 20.15 -32.31
N ALA A 97 5.83 21.22 -32.33
CA ALA A 97 5.34 22.56 -32.07
C ALA A 97 4.43 23.06 -33.22
N PRO A 98 3.36 23.81 -32.93
CA PRO A 98 2.52 24.41 -33.96
C PRO A 98 3.36 25.36 -34.84
N ARG A 99 3.55 25.03 -36.13
CA ARG A 99 4.24 25.92 -37.07
C ARG A 99 3.38 27.18 -37.31
N LYS A 100 3.84 28.35 -36.84
CA LYS A 100 3.23 29.65 -37.17
C LYS A 100 3.76 30.12 -38.54
N GLY A 101 2.87 30.35 -39.52
CA GLY A 101 3.22 30.98 -40.81
C GLY A 101 2.63 30.32 -42.07
N LYS A 102 2.80 30.97 -43.23
CA LYS A 102 2.43 30.43 -44.55
C LYS A 102 3.37 29.25 -44.89
N GLY A 103 2.89 28.03 -44.68
CA GLY A 103 3.70 26.81 -44.79
C GLY A 103 3.46 25.79 -43.67
N ALA A 104 2.54 26.06 -42.73
CA ALA A 104 2.01 25.04 -41.83
C ALA A 104 1.55 23.83 -42.66
N GLY A 105 2.16 22.65 -42.43
CA GLY A 105 1.83 21.44 -43.18
C GLY A 105 0.33 21.15 -43.09
N LYS A 106 -0.29 20.70 -44.19
CA LYS A 106 -1.74 20.45 -44.29
C LYS A 106 -2.23 19.24 -43.43
N GLY A 107 -1.40 18.70 -42.55
CA GLY A 107 -1.70 17.52 -41.73
C GLY A 107 -1.87 17.86 -40.24
N PRO A 108 -2.55 17.01 -39.46
CA PRO A 108 -2.61 17.15 -38.00
C PRO A 108 -1.21 17.00 -37.40
N LEU A 109 -0.92 17.77 -36.34
CA LEU A 109 0.33 17.64 -35.57
C LEU A 109 0.55 16.19 -35.15
N ALA A 110 1.79 15.71 -35.25
CA ALA A 110 2.14 14.37 -34.79
C ALA A 110 1.90 14.23 -33.28
N ARG A 111 1.49 13.04 -32.87
CA ARG A 111 1.18 12.70 -31.47
C ARG A 111 1.76 11.35 -31.11
N ALA A 112 2.15 11.21 -29.85
CA ALA A 112 2.59 9.95 -29.27
C ALA A 112 2.06 9.83 -27.84
N VAL A 113 1.83 8.59 -27.41
CA VAL A 113 1.59 8.31 -25.99
C VAL A 113 2.89 8.56 -25.24
N VAL A 114 2.89 9.55 -24.35
CA VAL A 114 4.06 9.89 -23.53
C VAL A 114 4.05 9.19 -22.17
N ARG A 115 2.91 8.59 -21.80
CA ARG A 115 2.71 7.85 -20.56
C ARG A 115 1.38 7.10 -20.56
N VAL A 116 1.34 5.97 -19.86
CA VAL A 116 0.11 5.32 -19.38
C VAL A 116 0.06 5.44 -17.86
N VAL A 117 -0.92 6.17 -17.35
CA VAL A 117 -1.18 6.31 -15.91
C VAL A 117 -1.96 5.09 -15.44
N THR A 118 -1.36 4.31 -14.55
CA THR A 118 -1.98 3.12 -13.94
C THR A 118 -1.94 3.23 -12.41
N PRO A 119 -2.81 2.51 -11.68
CA PRO A 119 -2.81 2.55 -10.21
C PRO A 119 -1.45 2.21 -9.58
N GLY A 120 -0.67 1.29 -10.17
CA GLY A 120 0.63 0.88 -9.63
C GLY A 120 1.82 1.79 -10.01
N THR A 121 1.64 2.74 -10.93
CA THR A 121 2.75 3.54 -11.52
C THR A 121 2.59 5.05 -11.33
N LEU A 122 1.94 5.43 -10.23
CA LEU A 122 1.70 6.83 -9.86
C LEU A 122 2.96 7.48 -9.28
N THR A 123 3.19 8.75 -9.60
CA THR A 123 4.38 9.51 -9.15
C THR A 123 4.07 10.90 -8.61
N GLU A 124 2.89 11.42 -8.94
CA GLU A 124 2.43 12.74 -8.54
C GLU A 124 1.85 12.72 -7.13
N ASP A 125 2.25 13.68 -6.30
CA ASP A 125 1.81 13.77 -4.91
C ASP A 125 0.28 13.89 -4.77
N GLU A 126 -0.41 14.50 -5.74
CA GLU A 126 -1.88 14.64 -5.74
C GLU A 126 -2.61 13.30 -5.90
N LEU A 127 -1.92 12.30 -6.47
CA LEU A 127 -2.44 10.96 -6.74
C LEU A 127 -2.07 9.96 -5.65
N LEU A 128 -1.07 10.29 -4.82
CA LEU A 128 -0.50 9.41 -3.83
C LEU A 128 -0.97 9.78 -2.42
N GLU A 129 -1.25 8.77 -1.60
CA GLU A 129 -1.38 8.98 -0.16
C GLU A 129 0.01 9.29 0.43
N PRO A 130 0.21 10.38 1.20
CA PRO A 130 1.53 10.75 1.72
C PRO A 130 2.19 9.66 2.57
N GLY A 131 1.45 9.11 3.54
CA GLY A 131 1.96 8.14 4.52
C GLY A 131 1.92 6.68 4.08
N ARG A 132 1.67 6.38 2.79
CA ARG A 132 1.53 5.00 2.29
C ARG A 132 2.34 4.78 1.01
N SER A 133 2.89 3.57 0.87
CA SER A 133 3.57 3.12 -0.35
C SER A 133 2.55 2.80 -1.45
N ASN A 134 2.91 3.01 -2.71
CA ASN A 134 2.06 2.70 -3.85
C ASN A 134 2.71 1.62 -4.69
N LEU A 135 2.47 0.35 -4.32
CA LEU A 135 3.20 -0.79 -4.85
C LEU A 135 2.54 -1.36 -6.10
N LEU A 136 3.35 -1.55 -7.15
CA LEU A 136 3.10 -2.50 -8.23
C LEU A 136 3.69 -3.85 -7.81
N LEU A 137 2.89 -4.92 -7.83
CA LEU A 137 3.36 -6.29 -7.59
C LEU A 137 3.36 -7.07 -8.90
N ALA A 138 4.43 -7.82 -9.18
CA ALA A 138 4.50 -8.81 -10.24
C ALA A 138 4.69 -10.20 -9.64
N LEU A 139 3.96 -11.17 -10.20
CA LEU A 139 3.98 -12.57 -9.82
C LEU A 139 4.34 -13.41 -11.05
N ALA A 140 5.25 -14.35 -10.87
CA ALA A 140 5.67 -15.29 -11.90
C ALA A 140 5.73 -16.71 -11.34
N GLU A 141 5.12 -17.66 -12.04
CA GLU A 141 5.20 -19.08 -11.68
C GLU A 141 6.60 -19.63 -11.98
N GLY A 142 7.17 -20.31 -10.99
CA GLY A 142 8.40 -21.08 -11.16
C GLY A 142 8.14 -22.43 -11.81
N VAL A 143 9.21 -23.09 -12.24
CA VAL A 143 9.15 -24.47 -12.72
C VAL A 143 9.34 -25.39 -11.52
N ALA A 144 8.37 -26.27 -11.26
CA ALA A 144 8.52 -27.29 -10.23
C ALA A 144 9.78 -28.13 -10.51
N PRO A 145 10.63 -28.43 -9.50
CA PRO A 145 11.81 -29.24 -9.72
C PRO A 145 11.39 -30.62 -10.26
N ARG A 146 11.83 -30.95 -11.48
CA ARG A 146 11.57 -32.27 -12.09
C ARG A 146 12.27 -33.35 -11.26
N ARG A 147 11.57 -33.96 -10.30
CA ARG A 147 11.93 -35.29 -9.80
C ARG A 147 11.62 -36.29 -10.92
N GLY A 148 12.61 -37.12 -11.27
CA GLY A 148 12.60 -37.95 -12.47
C GLY A 148 11.33 -38.81 -12.62
N ARG A 149 10.97 -39.08 -13.89
CA ARG A 149 9.91 -39.98 -14.41
C ARG A 149 8.84 -40.38 -13.37
N ALA A 150 8.08 -39.40 -12.90
CA ALA A 150 6.96 -39.62 -11.98
C ALA A 150 5.63 -39.56 -12.73
N ASP A 151 4.65 -40.31 -12.21
CA ASP A 151 3.27 -40.43 -12.71
C ASP A 151 2.60 -39.09 -13.06
N LYS A 152 1.68 -39.10 -14.03
CA LYS A 152 0.86 -37.92 -14.39
C LYS A 152 0.10 -37.31 -13.20
N ASN A 153 -0.23 -38.13 -12.18
CA ASN A 153 -0.85 -37.63 -10.94
C ASN A 153 0.16 -36.94 -10.01
N ALA A 154 1.45 -37.29 -10.08
CA ALA A 154 2.52 -36.61 -9.36
C ALA A 154 2.92 -35.28 -10.04
N GLU A 155 2.78 -35.16 -11.36
CA GLU A 155 2.97 -33.89 -12.08
C GLU A 155 1.92 -32.83 -11.68
N VAL A 156 0.66 -33.21 -11.51
CA VAL A 156 -0.41 -32.29 -11.05
C VAL A 156 -0.19 -31.86 -9.59
N ALA A 157 0.23 -32.78 -8.72
CA ALA A 157 0.57 -32.45 -7.33
C ALA A 157 1.86 -31.60 -7.21
N ALA A 158 2.85 -31.80 -8.09
CA ALA A 158 4.08 -31.03 -8.15
C ALA A 158 3.86 -29.61 -8.71
N GLN A 159 2.90 -29.42 -9.62
CA GLN A 159 2.50 -28.09 -10.12
C GLN A 159 1.88 -27.23 -9.01
N SER A 160 1.07 -27.81 -8.12
CA SER A 160 0.53 -27.10 -6.94
C SER A 160 1.58 -26.76 -5.87
N GLN A 161 2.82 -27.25 -6.01
CA GLN A 161 3.96 -26.95 -5.13
C GLN A 161 5.05 -26.12 -5.81
N ALA A 162 4.83 -25.65 -7.04
CA ALA A 162 5.79 -24.79 -7.71
C ALA A 162 5.99 -23.48 -6.92
N PRO A 163 7.25 -23.02 -6.73
CA PRO A 163 7.49 -21.74 -6.10
C PRO A 163 6.95 -20.62 -6.99
N LEU A 164 6.52 -19.54 -6.36
CA LEU A 164 6.02 -18.33 -7.01
C LEU A 164 7.01 -17.20 -6.72
N GLY A 165 7.55 -16.61 -7.77
CA GLY A 165 8.37 -15.42 -7.68
C GLY A 165 7.48 -14.19 -7.52
N ALA A 166 7.81 -13.35 -6.56
CA ALA A 166 7.17 -12.07 -6.31
C ALA A 166 8.19 -10.94 -6.41
N ALA A 167 7.81 -9.84 -7.05
CA ALA A 167 8.62 -8.65 -7.14
C ALA A 167 7.74 -7.41 -7.05
N TRP A 168 8.06 -6.46 -6.18
CA TRP A 168 7.26 -5.24 -6.04
C TRP A 168 8.10 -3.98 -6.11
N ILE A 169 7.52 -2.96 -6.72
CA ILE A 169 8.15 -1.67 -6.98
C ILE A 169 7.23 -0.55 -6.51
N ASP A 170 7.78 0.41 -5.76
CA ASP A 170 7.17 1.73 -5.60
C ASP A 170 7.85 2.70 -6.56
N VAL A 171 7.17 3.04 -7.66
CA VAL A 171 7.74 3.92 -8.71
C VAL A 171 8.02 5.33 -8.17
N SER A 172 7.28 5.77 -7.16
CA SER A 172 7.42 7.11 -6.60
C SER A 172 8.67 7.25 -5.73
N THR A 173 9.10 6.20 -5.04
CA THR A 173 10.27 6.22 -4.14
C THR A 173 11.48 5.47 -4.68
N GLY A 174 11.26 4.60 -5.66
CA GLY A 174 12.28 3.74 -6.26
C GLY A 174 12.52 2.43 -5.50
N ILE A 175 11.77 2.12 -4.43
CA ILE A 175 11.92 0.84 -3.70
C ILE A 175 11.70 -0.33 -4.67
N PHE A 176 12.54 -1.36 -4.56
CA PHE A 176 12.45 -2.57 -5.37
C PHE A 176 12.89 -3.79 -4.56
N GLU A 177 11.94 -4.67 -4.23
CA GLU A 177 12.20 -5.90 -3.47
C GLU A 177 11.61 -7.13 -4.18
N THR A 178 12.18 -8.29 -3.89
CA THR A 178 11.75 -9.59 -4.42
C THR A 178 11.61 -10.62 -3.32
N ALA A 179 10.84 -11.68 -3.58
CA ALA A 179 10.80 -12.87 -2.73
C ALA A 179 10.41 -14.09 -3.57
N SER A 180 10.96 -15.26 -3.26
CA SER A 180 10.38 -16.54 -3.67
C SER A 180 9.45 -17.02 -2.56
N ILE A 181 8.21 -17.40 -2.90
CA ILE A 181 7.22 -17.85 -1.94
C ILE A 181 6.51 -19.10 -2.43
N ASN A 182 5.96 -19.89 -1.51
CA ASN A 182 5.01 -20.93 -1.88
C ASN A 182 3.65 -20.32 -2.23
N ALA A 183 2.90 -20.94 -3.16
CA ALA A 183 1.56 -20.47 -3.54
C ALA A 183 0.61 -20.30 -2.34
N ALA A 184 0.72 -21.16 -1.32
CA ALA A 184 -0.06 -21.04 -0.08
C ALA A 184 0.21 -19.76 0.73
N ALA A 185 1.38 -19.13 0.57
CA ALA A 185 1.75 -17.89 1.26
C ALA A 185 1.29 -16.62 0.50
N LEU A 186 0.80 -16.75 -0.73
CA LEU A 186 0.39 -15.62 -1.57
C LEU A 186 -0.68 -14.73 -0.90
N PRO A 187 -1.76 -15.27 -0.28
CA PRO A 187 -2.74 -14.42 0.39
C PRO A 187 -2.13 -13.55 1.48
N GLY A 188 -1.22 -14.12 2.29
CA GLY A 188 -0.50 -13.38 3.33
C GLY A 188 0.40 -12.29 2.76
N LEU A 189 1.09 -12.55 1.64
CA LEU A 189 1.89 -11.55 0.94
C LEU A 189 1.02 -10.40 0.40
N LEU A 190 -0.10 -10.71 -0.26
CA LEU A 190 -1.03 -9.71 -0.79
C LEU A 190 -1.60 -8.82 0.31
N ALA A 191 -2.00 -9.40 1.44
CA ALA A 191 -2.52 -8.64 2.57
C ALA A 191 -1.44 -7.81 3.27
N ARG A 192 -0.16 -8.24 3.25
CA ARG A 192 0.97 -7.50 3.79
C ARG A 192 1.34 -6.29 2.93
N LEU A 193 1.46 -6.50 1.62
CA LEU A 193 1.89 -5.47 0.67
C LEU A 193 0.75 -4.52 0.27
N ASP A 194 -0.49 -5.02 0.26
CA ASP A 194 -1.69 -4.32 -0.19
C ASP A 194 -1.48 -3.56 -1.53
N PRO A 195 -1.01 -4.26 -2.58
CA PRO A 195 -0.54 -3.63 -3.82
C PRO A 195 -1.66 -2.88 -4.53
N ALA A 196 -1.32 -1.74 -5.13
CA ALA A 196 -2.25 -0.92 -5.91
C ALA A 196 -2.59 -1.58 -7.25
N GLU A 197 -1.67 -2.38 -7.81
CA GLU A 197 -1.84 -3.07 -9.08
C GLU A 197 -1.00 -4.35 -9.10
N ILE A 198 -1.52 -5.43 -9.70
CA ILE A 198 -0.91 -6.76 -9.68
C ILE A 198 -0.77 -7.33 -11.10
N LEU A 199 0.46 -7.60 -11.53
CA LEU A 199 0.76 -8.38 -12.73
C LEU A 199 0.84 -9.85 -12.34
N ALA A 200 -0.08 -10.66 -12.86
CA ALA A 200 -0.12 -12.09 -12.55
C ALA A 200 -0.74 -12.88 -13.70
N PRO A 201 -0.31 -14.14 -13.93
CA PRO A 201 -0.95 -15.06 -14.86
C PRO A 201 -2.44 -15.19 -14.59
N ALA A 202 -3.26 -15.29 -15.64
CA ALA A 202 -4.72 -15.28 -15.53
C ALA A 202 -5.28 -16.43 -14.66
N GLN A 203 -4.55 -17.55 -14.58
CA GLN A 203 -4.92 -18.74 -13.84
C GLN A 203 -4.65 -18.63 -12.33
N LEU A 204 -3.80 -17.69 -11.91
CA LEU A 204 -3.41 -17.55 -10.50
C LEU A 204 -4.53 -16.87 -9.71
N GLU A 205 -5.05 -17.51 -8.67
CA GLU A 205 -6.11 -16.94 -7.84
C GLU A 205 -5.58 -15.83 -6.92
N LEU A 206 -6.17 -14.62 -7.02
CA LEU A 206 -5.79 -13.45 -6.20
C LEU A 206 -6.81 -13.12 -5.09
N GLY A 207 -7.91 -13.86 -5.00
CA GLY A 207 -8.98 -13.59 -4.05
C GLY A 207 -9.56 -12.18 -4.17
N ASP A 208 -9.65 -11.45 -3.06
CA ASP A 208 -10.19 -10.07 -3.03
C ASP A 208 -9.37 -9.06 -3.84
N PHE A 209 -8.14 -9.41 -4.20
CA PHE A 209 -7.25 -8.55 -4.97
C PHE A 209 -7.42 -8.70 -6.48
N ASP A 210 -8.27 -9.60 -6.98
CA ASP A 210 -8.43 -9.85 -8.42
C ASP A 210 -8.91 -8.59 -9.18
N SER A 211 -9.68 -7.72 -8.52
CA SER A 211 -10.08 -6.41 -9.04
C SER A 211 -8.90 -5.46 -9.35
N ARG A 212 -7.72 -5.72 -8.77
CA ARG A 212 -6.49 -4.94 -8.97
C ARG A 212 -5.54 -5.56 -10.01
N ARG A 213 -5.97 -6.62 -10.69
CA ARG A 213 -5.17 -7.29 -11.72
C ARG A 213 -4.90 -6.37 -12.91
N ALA A 214 -3.64 -6.33 -13.33
CA ALA A 214 -3.15 -5.69 -14.52
C ALA A 214 -3.38 -6.55 -15.77
N PRO A 215 -3.41 -5.95 -16.97
CA PRO A 215 -3.49 -6.72 -18.20
C PRO A 215 -2.30 -7.67 -18.27
N GLU A 216 -2.56 -8.90 -18.69
CA GLU A 216 -1.52 -9.91 -18.78
C GLU A 216 -0.42 -9.48 -19.77
N MET A 217 0.83 -9.64 -19.34
CA MET A 217 1.99 -9.40 -20.19
C MET A 217 2.82 -10.67 -20.33
N PRO A 218 3.38 -10.93 -21.52
CA PRO A 218 4.21 -12.11 -21.73
C PRO A 218 5.47 -12.03 -20.88
N SER A 219 5.72 -13.08 -20.09
CA SER A 219 6.97 -13.23 -19.36
C SER A 219 8.08 -13.75 -20.27
N SER A 220 9.34 -13.47 -19.90
CA SER A 220 10.53 -13.99 -20.60
C SER A 220 11.19 -15.09 -19.78
N PRO A 221 11.90 -16.05 -20.42
CA PRO A 221 12.62 -17.09 -19.70
C PRO A 221 13.64 -16.51 -18.70
N ALA A 222 13.89 -17.22 -17.59
CA ALA A 222 14.70 -16.74 -16.47
C ALA A 222 16.07 -16.19 -16.89
N GLU A 223 16.80 -16.88 -17.78
CA GLU A 223 18.12 -16.42 -18.25
C GLU A 223 18.03 -15.07 -18.99
N SER A 224 17.01 -14.89 -19.84
CA SER A 224 16.76 -13.62 -20.52
C SER A 224 16.37 -12.51 -19.53
N SER A 225 15.55 -12.84 -18.54
CA SER A 225 15.11 -11.92 -17.49
C SER A 225 16.29 -11.43 -16.64
N ARG A 226 17.19 -12.34 -16.23
CA ARG A 226 18.44 -12.01 -15.52
C ARG A 226 19.35 -11.09 -16.34
N LYS A 227 19.55 -11.39 -17.62
CA LYS A 227 20.38 -10.56 -18.53
C LYS A 227 19.80 -9.16 -18.72
N ARG A 228 18.47 -9.04 -18.88
CA ARG A 228 17.80 -7.73 -19.01
C ARG A 228 17.94 -6.91 -17.74
N LEU A 229 17.66 -7.50 -16.57
CA LEU A 229 17.83 -6.82 -15.29
C LEU A 229 19.29 -6.37 -15.09
N ALA A 230 20.26 -7.22 -15.37
CA ALA A 230 21.68 -6.86 -15.27
C ALA A 230 22.02 -5.66 -16.18
N ALA A 231 21.54 -5.64 -17.42
CA ALA A 231 21.70 -4.53 -18.35
C ALA A 231 21.02 -3.25 -17.85
N ASP A 232 19.79 -3.34 -17.33
CA ASP A 232 19.01 -2.20 -16.84
C ASP A 232 19.67 -1.50 -15.64
N PHE A 233 20.38 -2.25 -14.80
CA PHE A 233 21.13 -1.71 -13.66
C PHE A 233 22.63 -1.53 -13.92
N GLY A 234 23.09 -1.72 -15.16
CA GLY A 234 24.49 -1.49 -15.57
C GLY A 234 25.51 -2.42 -14.91
N VAL A 235 25.12 -3.66 -14.60
CA VAL A 235 26.00 -4.69 -14.03
C VAL A 235 26.19 -5.88 -14.97
N ALA A 236 27.27 -6.63 -14.80
CA ALA A 236 27.57 -7.80 -15.64
C ALA A 236 26.66 -9.00 -15.35
N SER A 237 26.24 -9.17 -14.10
CA SER A 237 25.31 -10.22 -13.66
C SER A 237 24.41 -9.69 -12.54
N LEU A 238 23.19 -10.23 -12.46
CA LEU A 238 22.26 -9.97 -11.36
C LEU A 238 22.82 -10.44 -10.01
N ASP A 239 23.74 -11.41 -10.01
CA ASP A 239 24.40 -11.95 -8.81
C ASP A 239 25.18 -10.87 -8.01
N ALA A 240 25.47 -9.72 -8.64
CA ALA A 240 26.06 -8.56 -7.97
C ALA A 240 25.15 -7.95 -6.88
N PHE A 241 23.85 -8.26 -6.89
CA PHE A 241 22.87 -7.74 -5.92
C PHE A 241 22.40 -8.77 -4.91
N GLY A 242 22.80 -10.03 -5.06
CA GLY A 242 22.39 -11.14 -4.21
C GLY A 242 22.05 -12.39 -5.01
N THR A 243 21.59 -13.42 -4.32
CA THR A 243 21.12 -14.65 -4.95
C THR A 243 19.61 -14.52 -5.19
N PHE A 244 19.20 -14.76 -6.43
CA PHE A 244 17.79 -14.72 -6.84
C PHE A 244 17.41 -16.09 -7.39
N ALA A 245 16.23 -16.59 -7.01
CA ALA A 245 15.62 -17.73 -7.69
C ALA A 245 15.20 -17.36 -9.13
N ASP A 246 14.90 -18.35 -9.96
CA ASP A 246 14.56 -18.12 -11.37
C ASP A 246 13.22 -17.40 -11.50
N GLU A 247 12.22 -17.83 -10.75
CA GLU A 247 10.91 -17.21 -10.66
C GLU A 247 10.97 -15.76 -10.14
N GLU A 248 11.85 -15.47 -9.18
CA GLU A 248 12.09 -14.10 -8.70
C GLU A 248 12.63 -13.20 -9.80
N ALA A 249 13.63 -13.67 -10.55
CA ALA A 249 14.21 -12.91 -11.65
C ALA A 249 13.19 -12.66 -12.77
N VAL A 250 12.28 -13.61 -13.05
CA VAL A 250 11.19 -13.43 -14.01
C VAL A 250 10.19 -12.39 -13.52
N ALA A 251 9.75 -12.47 -12.26
CA ALA A 251 8.82 -11.50 -11.67
C ALA A 251 9.43 -10.08 -11.67
N ALA A 252 10.70 -9.95 -11.29
CA ALA A 252 11.42 -8.68 -11.28
C ALA A 252 11.51 -8.06 -12.68
N ALA A 253 11.86 -8.85 -13.70
CA ALA A 253 11.91 -8.38 -15.07
C ALA A 253 10.53 -7.97 -15.60
N LEU A 254 9.47 -8.69 -15.21
CA LEU A 254 8.09 -8.37 -15.58
C LEU A 254 7.65 -7.02 -14.98
N ALA A 255 7.96 -6.79 -13.70
CA ALA A 255 7.67 -5.51 -13.04
C ALA A 255 8.38 -4.35 -13.72
N VAL A 256 9.67 -4.49 -14.03
CA VAL A 256 10.48 -3.47 -14.69
C VAL A 256 9.97 -3.16 -16.11
N GLU A 257 9.61 -4.18 -16.88
CA GLU A 257 9.05 -3.99 -18.23
C GLU A 257 7.69 -3.27 -18.17
N PHE A 258 6.84 -3.59 -17.20
CA PHE A 258 5.56 -2.90 -17.04
C PHE A 258 5.75 -1.43 -16.69
N VAL A 259 6.66 -1.15 -15.73
CA VAL A 259 7.03 0.22 -15.39
C VAL A 259 7.54 0.94 -16.65
N ARG A 260 8.47 0.36 -17.40
CA ARG A 260 9.00 0.96 -18.64
C ARG A 260 7.90 1.27 -19.65
N ARG A 261 6.98 0.34 -19.89
CA ARG A 261 5.82 0.53 -20.78
C ARG A 261 4.91 1.66 -20.31
N SER A 262 4.58 1.69 -19.01
CA SER A 262 3.76 2.75 -18.41
C SER A 262 4.41 4.14 -18.53
N GLN A 263 5.73 4.21 -18.62
CA GLN A 263 6.51 5.45 -18.74
C GLN A 263 7.02 5.70 -20.18
N ALA A 264 6.34 5.14 -21.19
CA ALA A 264 6.66 5.34 -22.62
C ALA A 264 8.13 5.02 -22.98
N GLY A 265 8.66 3.92 -22.45
CA GLY A 265 10.00 3.43 -22.75
C GLY A 265 11.07 3.93 -21.78
N GLN A 266 10.76 4.88 -20.90
CA GLN A 266 11.70 5.39 -19.90
C GLN A 266 11.71 4.51 -18.65
N LEU A 267 12.88 4.28 -18.08
CA LEU A 267 13.01 3.62 -16.79
C LEU A 267 13.21 4.69 -15.71
N PRO A 268 12.30 4.83 -14.73
CA PRO A 268 12.52 5.71 -13.59
C PRO A 268 13.71 5.24 -12.78
N ARG A 269 14.18 6.11 -11.89
CA ARG A 269 15.21 5.73 -10.94
C ARG A 269 14.67 4.71 -9.95
N LEU A 270 15.13 3.47 -10.09
CA LEU A 270 14.85 2.37 -9.16
C LEU A 270 16.09 2.05 -8.33
N ALA A 271 15.87 1.67 -7.07
CA ALA A 271 16.85 0.98 -6.27
C ALA A 271 17.16 -0.39 -6.89
N ARG A 272 18.30 -0.94 -6.50
CA ARG A 272 18.67 -2.30 -6.89
C ARG A 272 17.65 -3.29 -6.30
N PRO A 273 17.28 -4.36 -7.03
CA PRO A 273 16.39 -5.37 -6.50
C PRO A 273 17.01 -6.02 -5.26
N MET A 274 16.24 -6.12 -4.19
CA MET A 274 16.68 -6.72 -2.93
C MET A 274 15.84 -7.97 -2.60
N PRO A 275 16.43 -9.18 -2.62
CA PRO A 275 15.70 -10.39 -2.28
C PRO A 275 15.46 -10.46 -0.77
N GLN A 276 14.22 -10.76 -0.38
CA GLN A 276 13.85 -11.03 1.00
C GLN A 276 14.21 -12.47 1.36
N ALA A 277 14.85 -12.65 2.51
CA ALA A 277 15.18 -13.98 3.02
C ALA A 277 13.94 -14.68 3.58
N ASP A 278 13.80 -15.97 3.30
CA ASP A 278 12.73 -16.81 3.86
C ASP A 278 12.71 -16.76 5.39
N GLY A 279 11.51 -16.63 5.95
CA GLY A 279 11.30 -16.61 7.40
C GLY A 279 11.84 -15.38 8.12
N SER A 280 12.31 -14.33 7.40
CA SER A 280 12.84 -13.10 8.00
C SER A 280 11.78 -12.20 8.67
N THR A 281 10.51 -12.45 8.38
CA THR A 281 9.36 -11.71 8.93
C THR A 281 8.30 -12.67 9.46
N MET A 282 7.60 -12.26 10.52
CA MET A 282 6.47 -12.99 11.08
C MET A 282 5.34 -13.11 10.05
N GLY A 283 4.86 -14.33 9.83
CA GLY A 283 3.69 -14.59 9.02
C GLY A 283 2.43 -14.16 9.76
N ILE A 284 1.56 -13.44 9.05
CA ILE A 284 0.26 -13.00 9.54
C ILE A 284 -0.71 -13.14 8.38
N ASP A 285 -1.72 -13.99 8.56
CA ASP A 285 -2.70 -14.26 7.51
C ASP A 285 -3.66 -13.07 7.28
N PRO A 286 -4.36 -13.02 6.14
CA PRO A 286 -5.26 -11.91 5.83
C PRO A 286 -6.36 -11.69 6.87
N ALA A 287 -6.92 -12.78 7.39
CA ALA A 287 -7.99 -12.73 8.40
C ALA A 287 -7.49 -12.09 9.69
N THR A 288 -6.30 -12.45 10.17
CA THR A 288 -5.65 -11.84 11.34
C THR A 288 -5.34 -10.37 11.11
N ARG A 289 -4.78 -10.00 9.95
CA ARG A 289 -4.47 -8.59 9.65
C ARG A 289 -5.73 -7.72 9.68
N SER A 290 -6.82 -8.21 9.11
CA SER A 290 -8.13 -7.55 9.09
C SER A 290 -8.80 -7.55 10.46
N SER A 291 -8.68 -8.63 11.25
CA SER A 291 -9.27 -8.70 12.59
C SER A 291 -8.57 -7.82 13.61
N LEU A 292 -7.29 -7.54 13.38
CA LEU A 292 -6.46 -6.67 14.22
C LEU A 292 -6.42 -5.21 13.75
N ASP A 293 -7.06 -4.84 12.63
CA ASP A 293 -7.08 -3.46 12.13
C ASP A 293 -5.68 -2.79 12.16
N ILE A 294 -4.64 -3.51 11.68
CA ILE A 294 -3.22 -3.11 11.89
C ILE A 294 -2.91 -1.76 11.24
N LEU A 295 -3.14 -1.66 9.92
CA LEU A 295 -2.89 -0.45 9.14
C LEU A 295 -4.19 0.26 8.72
N ARG A 296 -5.25 -0.51 8.48
CA ARG A 296 -6.56 -0.04 8.06
C ARG A 296 -7.63 -0.75 8.86
N ALA A 297 -8.69 -0.03 9.16
CA ALA A 297 -9.91 -0.60 9.69
C ALA A 297 -10.68 -1.33 8.59
N ARG A 298 -11.63 -2.18 8.97
CA ARG A 298 -12.48 -2.94 8.04
C ARG A 298 -13.28 -2.08 7.05
N ASP A 299 -13.60 -0.84 7.40
CA ASP A 299 -14.28 0.12 6.52
C ASP A 299 -13.34 0.83 5.53
N GLY A 300 -12.04 0.50 5.56
CA GLY A 300 -10.99 1.10 4.75
C GLY A 300 -10.39 2.38 5.34
N GLY A 301 -10.90 2.85 6.48
CA GLY A 301 -10.37 4.00 7.21
C GLY A 301 -9.03 3.72 7.90
N VAL A 302 -8.34 4.79 8.29
CA VAL A 302 -7.08 4.71 9.06
C VAL A 302 -7.26 5.06 10.54
N GLU A 303 -8.42 5.59 10.92
CA GLU A 303 -8.77 5.88 12.31
C GLU A 303 -9.00 4.59 13.09
N HIS A 304 -8.73 4.61 14.39
CA HIS A 304 -8.89 3.45 15.28
C HIS A 304 -8.12 2.20 14.81
N THR A 305 -6.92 2.40 14.26
CA THR A 305 -5.99 1.33 13.84
C THR A 305 -4.78 1.29 14.77
N LEU A 306 -4.02 0.18 14.75
CA LEU A 306 -2.73 0.14 15.45
C LEU A 306 -1.78 1.23 14.94
N PHE A 307 -1.73 1.42 13.62
CA PHE A 307 -0.93 2.46 12.98
C PHE A 307 -1.24 3.87 13.52
N SER A 308 -2.52 4.28 13.54
CA SER A 308 -2.89 5.61 14.05
C SER A 308 -2.60 5.77 15.55
N ALA A 309 -2.77 4.70 16.34
CA ALA A 309 -2.48 4.73 17.77
C ALA A 309 -0.99 5.01 18.08
N VAL A 310 -0.07 4.41 17.31
CA VAL A 310 1.39 4.50 17.58
C VAL A 310 2.14 5.55 16.76
N ASN A 311 1.58 5.99 15.63
CA ASN A 311 2.27 6.91 14.73
C ASN A 311 2.43 8.32 15.34
N ARG A 312 3.68 8.74 15.58
CA ARG A 312 4.08 10.11 15.97
C ARG A 312 5.14 10.70 15.03
N THR A 313 5.29 10.12 13.85
CA THR A 313 6.18 10.60 12.79
C THR A 313 5.75 11.99 12.32
N VAL A 314 6.69 12.78 11.81
CA VAL A 314 6.43 14.14 11.31
C VAL A 314 6.66 14.29 9.81
N THR A 315 7.18 13.25 9.16
CA THR A 315 7.40 13.18 7.71
C THR A 315 6.55 12.09 7.08
N ALA A 316 6.17 12.30 5.81
CA ALA A 316 5.48 11.30 5.01
C ALA A 316 6.32 10.02 4.82
N ALA A 317 7.64 10.18 4.63
CA ALA A 317 8.58 9.07 4.48
C ALA A 317 8.70 8.22 5.76
N GLY A 318 8.80 8.87 6.94
CA GLY A 318 8.78 8.18 8.23
C GLY A 318 7.48 7.43 8.48
N ALA A 319 6.33 8.02 8.14
CA ALA A 319 5.03 7.36 8.25
C ALA A 319 4.94 6.10 7.37
N ARG A 320 5.44 6.15 6.13
CA ARG A 320 5.51 4.97 5.24
C ARG A 320 6.38 3.86 5.82
N LEU A 321 7.57 4.22 6.31
CA LEU A 321 8.50 3.25 6.90
C LEU A 321 7.92 2.62 8.18
N LEU A 322 7.23 3.40 9.01
CA LEU A 322 6.53 2.89 10.19
C LEU A 322 5.45 1.87 9.80
N ALA A 323 4.64 2.19 8.79
CA ALA A 323 3.60 1.28 8.29
C ALA A 323 4.21 -0.02 7.75
N GLU A 324 5.31 0.06 7.02
CA GLU A 324 6.05 -1.10 6.50
C GLU A 324 6.54 -2.00 7.64
N TRP A 325 7.14 -1.42 8.69
CA TRP A 325 7.64 -2.17 9.85
C TRP A 325 6.54 -2.80 10.69
N LEU A 326 5.37 -2.17 10.80
CA LEU A 326 4.19 -2.77 11.44
C LEU A 326 3.58 -3.89 10.58
N ALA A 327 3.62 -3.76 9.26
CA ALA A 327 3.15 -4.79 8.35
C ALA A 327 4.08 -6.01 8.29
N SER A 328 5.37 -5.81 8.56
CA SER A 328 6.43 -6.84 8.48
C SER A 328 7.25 -6.95 9.77
N PRO A 329 6.66 -7.40 10.90
CA PRO A 329 7.42 -7.65 12.13
C PRO A 329 8.54 -8.65 11.87
N LEU A 330 9.72 -8.42 12.43
CA LEU A 330 10.93 -9.20 12.16
C LEU A 330 11.00 -10.46 13.04
N THR A 331 11.70 -11.49 12.57
CA THR A 331 12.06 -12.68 13.37
C THR A 331 13.52 -12.65 13.85
N ASP A 332 14.33 -11.74 13.31
CA ASP A 332 15.73 -11.56 13.66
C ASP A 332 15.88 -10.65 14.90
N VAL A 333 16.19 -11.27 16.04
CA VAL A 333 16.41 -10.60 17.33
C VAL A 333 17.48 -9.51 17.25
N ALA A 334 18.55 -9.69 16.47
CA ALA A 334 19.61 -8.68 16.39
C ALA A 334 19.11 -7.40 15.70
N ARG A 335 18.33 -7.55 14.62
CA ARG A 335 17.72 -6.41 13.91
C ARG A 335 16.63 -5.73 14.74
N ILE A 336 15.85 -6.49 15.50
CA ILE A 336 14.87 -5.95 16.45
C ILE A 336 15.58 -5.11 17.52
N THR A 337 16.64 -5.67 18.12
CA THR A 337 17.43 -5.00 19.16
C THR A 337 18.08 -3.71 18.63
N ASP A 338 18.63 -3.73 17.42
CA ASP A 338 19.24 -2.57 16.79
C ASP A 338 18.23 -1.43 16.56
N ARG A 339 16.96 -1.75 16.21
CA ARG A 339 15.87 -0.75 16.19
C ARG A 339 15.56 -0.22 17.59
N GLN A 340 15.49 -1.10 18.58
CA GLN A 340 15.21 -0.73 19.96
C GLN A 340 16.25 0.21 20.55
N ASP A 341 17.53 -0.10 20.36
CA ASP A 341 18.64 0.72 20.86
C ASP A 341 18.59 2.14 20.28
N GLY A 342 18.26 2.27 18.98
CA GLY A 342 18.15 3.56 18.31
C GLY A 342 17.14 4.51 18.97
N TRP A 343 15.90 4.05 19.21
CA TRP A 343 14.91 4.90 19.86
C TRP A 343 15.09 5.00 21.38
N CYS A 344 15.65 3.97 22.04
CA CYS A 344 15.98 4.05 23.47
C CYS A 344 16.98 5.17 23.74
N TRP A 345 18.02 5.27 22.91
CA TRP A 345 19.00 6.36 23.04
C TRP A 345 18.35 7.75 22.89
N LEU A 346 17.46 7.93 21.91
CA LEU A 346 16.72 9.19 21.71
C LEU A 346 15.73 9.49 22.84
N LYS A 347 15.20 8.47 23.53
CA LYS A 347 14.36 8.65 24.72
C LYS A 347 15.16 9.25 25.87
N GLU A 348 16.38 8.76 26.10
CA GLU A 348 17.29 9.25 27.15
C GLU A 348 17.96 10.59 26.79
N ALA A 349 17.91 11.01 25.52
CA ALA A 349 18.46 12.27 25.02
C ALA A 349 17.36 13.25 24.52
N PRO A 350 16.48 13.77 25.40
CA PRO A 350 15.33 14.58 24.99
C PRO A 350 15.70 15.87 24.25
N ALA A 351 16.84 16.49 24.57
CA ALA A 351 17.34 17.66 23.86
C ALA A 351 17.68 17.34 22.39
N ALA A 352 18.41 16.25 22.15
CA ALA A 352 18.73 15.77 20.80
C ALA A 352 17.46 15.41 20.03
N ARG A 353 16.53 14.69 20.68
CA ARG A 353 15.24 14.33 20.10
C ARG A 353 14.43 15.55 19.67
N ASN A 354 14.38 16.60 20.49
CA ASN A 354 13.61 17.82 20.17
C ASN A 354 14.23 18.57 18.98
N VAL A 355 15.56 18.72 18.94
CA VAL A 355 16.26 19.32 17.78
C VAL A 355 16.00 18.51 16.51
N LEU A 356 16.14 17.18 16.59
CA LEU A 356 15.87 16.26 15.49
C LEU A 356 14.42 16.39 14.98
N ARG A 357 13.43 16.39 15.89
CA ARG A 357 12.01 16.51 15.53
C ARG A 357 11.70 17.83 14.83
N GLU A 358 12.25 18.95 15.29
CA GLU A 358 12.06 20.25 14.63
C GLU A 358 12.74 20.32 13.27
N ALA A 359 13.90 19.67 13.09
CA ALA A 359 14.53 19.53 11.77
C ALA A 359 13.66 18.70 10.81
N LEU A 360 13.16 17.55 11.28
CA LEU A 360 12.34 16.63 10.47
C LEU A 360 11.00 17.22 10.07
N LYS A 361 10.35 18.06 10.90
CA LYS A 361 9.12 18.78 10.51
C LYS A 361 9.30 19.65 9.27
N ARG A 362 10.52 20.09 8.99
CA ARG A 362 10.88 20.88 7.80
C ARG A 362 11.43 20.03 6.66
N ALA A 363 11.62 18.73 6.88
CA ALA A 363 12.16 17.82 5.88
C ALA A 363 11.04 17.41 4.89
N PRO A 364 11.16 17.76 3.61
CA PRO A 364 10.25 17.30 2.57
C PRO A 364 10.55 15.85 2.14
N ASP A 365 9.71 15.31 1.26
CA ASP A 365 9.85 13.95 0.74
C ASP A 365 10.84 13.90 -0.44
N ILE A 366 12.14 13.79 -0.12
CA ILE A 366 13.22 13.74 -1.11
C ILE A 366 13.04 12.55 -2.07
N ALA A 367 12.62 11.39 -1.56
CA ALA A 367 12.49 10.18 -2.38
C ALA A 367 11.48 10.38 -3.51
N ARG A 368 10.30 10.94 -3.21
CA ARG A 368 9.27 11.24 -4.23
C ARG A 368 9.67 12.35 -5.19
N ALA A 369 10.39 13.37 -4.71
CA ALA A 369 10.95 14.40 -5.57
C ALA A 369 11.93 13.82 -6.60
N LEU A 370 12.84 12.93 -6.17
CA LEU A 370 13.78 12.25 -7.05
C LEU A 370 13.08 11.32 -8.06
N GLY A 371 12.03 10.62 -7.64
CA GLY A 371 11.19 9.81 -8.53
C GLY A 371 10.64 10.63 -9.70
N ARG A 372 10.05 11.80 -9.42
CA ARG A 372 9.53 12.72 -10.45
C ARG A 372 10.62 13.34 -11.33
N LEU A 373 11.73 13.76 -10.73
CA LEU A 373 12.87 14.32 -11.47
C LEU A 373 13.43 13.28 -12.46
N SER A 374 13.52 12.00 -12.06
CA SER A 374 14.05 10.93 -12.91
C SER A 374 13.24 10.67 -14.18
N LEU A 375 11.94 10.99 -14.16
CA LEU A 375 11.03 10.84 -15.29
C LEU A 375 10.88 12.13 -16.11
N GLY A 376 11.69 13.16 -15.83
CA GLY A 376 11.59 14.47 -16.49
C GLY A 376 10.30 15.23 -16.17
N ARG A 377 9.63 14.89 -15.06
CA ARG A 377 8.35 15.49 -14.62
C ARG A 377 8.49 16.35 -13.37
N GLY A 378 9.71 16.56 -12.91
CA GLY A 378 10.00 17.42 -11.76
C GLY A 378 9.57 18.86 -12.02
N GLN A 379 9.01 19.47 -10.98
CA GLN A 379 8.64 20.89 -10.93
C GLN A 379 9.65 21.67 -10.07
N PRO A 380 9.63 23.01 -10.07
CA PRO A 380 10.53 23.81 -9.22
C PRO A 380 10.52 23.39 -7.74
N ARG A 381 9.34 23.02 -7.22
CA ARG A 381 9.18 22.48 -5.85
C ARG A 381 9.96 21.19 -5.56
N ASP A 382 10.27 20.38 -6.58
CA ASP A 382 10.98 19.11 -6.40
C ASP A 382 12.48 19.36 -6.19
N LEU A 383 13.08 20.32 -6.90
CA LEU A 383 14.46 20.75 -6.61
C LEU A 383 14.55 21.48 -5.27
N SER A 384 13.54 22.28 -4.91
CA SER A 384 13.51 22.87 -3.57
C SER A 384 13.34 21.81 -2.49
N ALA A 385 12.57 20.75 -2.73
CA ALA A 385 12.47 19.64 -1.81
C ALA A 385 13.84 18.97 -1.56
N VAL A 386 14.65 18.79 -2.60
CA VAL A 386 16.03 18.28 -2.44
C VAL A 386 16.88 19.26 -1.63
N ARG A 387 16.87 20.56 -1.96
CA ARG A 387 17.60 21.61 -1.24
C ARG A 387 17.22 21.66 0.25
N ASP A 388 15.93 21.75 0.53
CA ASP A 388 15.39 21.92 1.88
C ASP A 388 15.55 20.63 2.69
N GLY A 389 15.50 19.45 2.04
CA GLY A 389 15.81 18.16 2.63
C GLY A 389 17.27 18.00 3.04
N LEU A 390 18.22 18.46 2.20
CA LEU A 390 19.64 18.52 2.56
C LEU A 390 19.89 19.47 3.74
N ALA A 391 19.25 20.65 3.72
CA ALA A 391 19.34 21.60 4.81
C ALA A 391 18.78 21.02 6.12
N ALA A 392 17.63 20.34 6.07
CA ALA A 392 17.04 19.66 7.22
C ALA A 392 17.94 18.52 7.73
N ALA A 393 18.59 17.76 6.84
CA ALA A 393 19.54 16.72 7.22
C ALA A 393 20.77 17.28 7.94
N ARG A 394 21.32 18.43 7.49
CA ARG A 394 22.40 19.11 8.20
C ARG A 394 21.97 19.55 9.61
N VAL A 395 20.78 20.14 9.75
CA VAL A 395 20.27 20.54 11.08
C VAL A 395 20.03 19.31 11.95
N ALA A 396 19.50 18.22 11.39
CA ALA A 396 19.33 16.96 12.10
C ALA A 396 20.67 16.37 12.57
N ALA A 397 21.75 16.52 11.80
CA ALA A 397 23.09 16.09 12.21
C ALA A 397 23.55 16.79 13.50
N SER A 398 23.26 18.09 13.65
CA SER A 398 23.65 18.86 14.84
C SER A 398 23.03 18.35 16.15
N ALA A 399 21.92 17.59 16.07
CA ALA A 399 21.33 16.94 17.25
C ALA A 399 22.28 15.91 17.89
N PHE A 400 23.27 15.43 17.14
CA PHE A 400 24.19 14.36 17.53
C PHE A 400 25.64 14.84 17.71
N ASP A 401 25.90 16.15 17.60
CA ASP A 401 27.25 16.70 17.77
C ASP A 401 27.83 16.39 19.16
N ASN A 402 29.11 16.02 19.19
CA ASN A 402 29.86 15.68 20.40
C ASN A 402 29.27 14.48 21.18
N LYS A 403 28.59 13.55 20.50
CA LYS A 403 28.08 12.29 21.08
C LYS A 403 28.89 11.11 20.56
N ASN A 404 29.56 10.39 21.46
CA ASN A 404 30.44 9.27 21.10
C ASN A 404 29.79 7.89 21.27
N ASP A 405 28.72 7.79 22.07
CA ASP A 405 28.07 6.51 22.43
C ASP A 405 26.76 6.34 21.65
N LEU A 406 26.82 6.37 20.32
CA LEU A 406 25.66 6.12 19.46
C LEU A 406 25.49 4.62 19.18
N PRO A 407 24.28 4.06 19.30
CA PRO A 407 23.95 2.71 18.82
C PRO A 407 24.21 2.55 17.31
N SER A 408 24.43 1.31 16.86
CA SER A 408 24.74 0.99 15.46
C SER A 408 23.70 1.51 14.46
N ALA A 409 22.41 1.38 14.75
CA ALA A 409 21.36 1.92 13.89
C ALA A 409 21.45 3.45 13.73
N LEU A 410 21.76 4.18 14.82
CA LEU A 410 21.95 5.62 14.78
C LEU A 410 23.26 5.99 14.07
N ILE A 411 24.36 5.27 14.29
CA ILE A 411 25.62 5.50 13.57
C ILE A 411 25.38 5.42 12.05
N ARG A 412 24.67 4.39 11.58
CA ARG A 412 24.40 4.21 10.15
C ARG A 412 23.55 5.34 9.58
N ALA A 413 22.51 5.77 10.30
CA ALA A 413 21.61 6.84 9.85
C ALA A 413 22.30 8.22 9.92
N VAL A 414 22.91 8.56 11.05
CA VAL A 414 23.63 9.82 11.28
C VAL A 414 24.80 9.97 10.32
N GLY A 415 25.50 8.87 10.00
CA GLY A 415 26.59 8.88 9.02
C GLY A 415 26.18 9.22 7.59
N GLN A 416 24.88 9.20 7.26
CA GLN A 416 24.38 9.72 5.98
C GLN A 416 24.01 11.20 6.03
N LEU A 417 23.83 11.77 7.23
CA LEU A 417 23.49 13.18 7.40
C LEU A 417 24.70 14.07 7.09
N GLY A 418 24.45 15.23 6.51
CA GLY A 418 25.51 16.20 6.15
C GLY A 418 26.33 15.84 4.92
N LYS A 419 26.03 14.71 4.25
CA LYS A 419 26.55 14.40 2.92
C LYS A 419 25.93 15.29 1.84
N ALA A 420 26.51 15.29 0.64
CA ALA A 420 26.08 16.10 -0.50
C ALA A 420 26.04 17.63 -0.23
N ALA A 421 26.90 18.14 0.65
CA ALA A 421 26.97 19.57 0.98
C ALA A 421 27.27 20.47 -0.22
N ALA A 422 28.05 19.98 -1.19
CA ALA A 422 28.32 20.71 -2.43
C ALA A 422 27.06 20.91 -3.27
N LEU A 423 26.22 19.87 -3.40
CA LEU A 423 24.94 19.96 -4.09
C LEU A 423 23.99 20.91 -3.35
N GLU A 424 23.96 20.87 -2.02
CA GLU A 424 23.13 21.79 -1.23
C GLU A 424 23.52 23.25 -1.52
N GLN A 425 24.82 23.57 -1.45
CA GLN A 425 25.33 24.91 -1.75
C GLN A 425 25.01 25.34 -3.18
N GLU A 426 25.11 24.41 -4.13
CA GLU A 426 24.76 24.67 -5.53
C GLU A 426 23.27 25.01 -5.69
N LEU A 427 22.38 24.24 -5.09
CA LEU A 427 20.93 24.49 -5.16
C LEU A 427 20.52 25.77 -4.43
N VAL A 428 21.18 26.12 -3.32
CA VAL A 428 20.97 27.40 -2.61
C VAL A 428 21.38 28.58 -3.48
N ARG A 429 22.48 28.46 -4.22
CA ARG A 429 22.95 29.50 -5.14
C ARG A 429 22.09 29.62 -6.40
N ALA A 430 21.60 28.48 -6.91
CA ALA A 430 20.96 28.41 -8.22
C ALA A 430 19.45 28.70 -8.17
N LEU A 431 18.75 28.32 -7.10
CA LEU A 431 17.30 28.46 -7.01
C LEU A 431 16.91 29.80 -6.38
N ALA A 432 15.87 30.44 -6.93
CA ALA A 432 15.28 31.64 -6.35
C ALA A 432 14.68 31.37 -4.95
N GLU A 433 14.51 32.43 -4.16
CA GLU A 433 13.91 32.37 -2.82
C GLU A 433 12.42 31.99 -2.89
N GLU A 434 11.66 32.67 -3.75
CA GLU A 434 10.27 32.33 -4.07
C GLU A 434 10.21 31.61 -5.42
N LEU A 435 9.79 30.35 -5.40
CA LEU A 435 9.72 29.52 -6.60
C LEU A 435 8.30 29.49 -7.17
N PRO A 436 8.15 29.57 -8.51
CA PRO A 436 6.85 29.41 -9.16
C PRO A 436 6.35 27.97 -9.04
N ALA A 437 5.04 27.78 -9.16
CA ALA A 437 4.42 26.45 -9.14
C ALA A 437 4.80 25.62 -10.37
N ARG A 438 4.93 26.26 -11.54
CA ARG A 438 5.27 25.63 -12.81
C ARG A 438 6.56 26.22 -13.38
N LEU A 439 7.35 25.39 -14.04
CA LEU A 439 8.54 25.83 -14.75
C LEU A 439 8.23 26.83 -15.89
N GLU A 440 7.03 26.75 -16.48
CA GLU A 440 6.59 27.64 -17.56
C GLU A 440 6.39 29.10 -17.13
N ASP A 441 6.10 29.33 -15.84
CA ASP A 441 5.87 30.68 -15.31
C ASP A 441 7.19 31.47 -15.17
N GLY A 442 8.34 30.77 -15.22
CA GLY A 442 9.67 31.33 -15.12
C GLY A 442 10.01 31.90 -13.73
N GLY A 443 11.26 32.31 -13.52
CA GLY A 443 11.73 32.82 -12.22
C GLY A 443 12.14 31.73 -11.23
N VAL A 444 12.52 30.57 -11.73
CA VAL A 444 13.04 29.44 -10.95
C VAL A 444 14.49 29.67 -10.56
N ILE A 445 15.28 30.23 -11.48
CA ILE A 445 16.71 30.44 -11.29
C ILE A 445 16.98 31.80 -10.64
N ALA A 446 17.82 31.82 -9.61
CA ALA A 446 18.20 33.01 -8.86
C ALA A 446 18.94 34.04 -9.74
N PRO A 447 18.72 35.36 -9.50
CA PRO A 447 19.54 36.39 -10.11
C PRO A 447 21.03 36.23 -9.74
N GLY A 448 21.92 36.46 -10.70
CA GLY A 448 23.37 36.35 -10.50
C GLY A 448 23.94 34.93 -10.67
N TYR A 449 23.10 33.92 -10.88
CA TYR A 449 23.55 32.54 -11.13
C TYR A 449 24.06 32.34 -12.56
N ASP A 450 23.35 32.88 -13.55
CA ASP A 450 23.68 32.75 -14.97
C ASP A 450 23.60 34.09 -15.69
N VAL A 451 24.74 34.57 -16.18
CA VAL A 451 24.86 35.88 -16.82
C VAL A 451 23.96 36.00 -18.06
N GLN A 452 23.86 34.94 -18.87
CA GLN A 452 23.05 34.97 -20.09
C GLN A 452 21.55 35.09 -19.79
N LEU A 453 21.08 34.39 -18.75
CA LEU A 453 19.71 34.51 -18.27
C LEU A 453 19.43 35.90 -17.71
N ASP A 454 20.35 36.45 -16.93
CA ASP A 454 20.23 37.78 -16.34
C ASP A 454 20.19 38.88 -17.41
N ASP A 455 21.05 38.81 -18.43
CA ASP A 455 21.05 39.74 -19.56
C ASP A 455 19.70 39.69 -20.32
N SER A 456 19.18 38.49 -20.55
CA SER A 456 17.89 38.29 -21.23
C SER A 456 16.72 38.84 -20.40
N ARG A 457 16.75 38.65 -19.08
CA ARG A 457 15.76 39.22 -18.14
C ARG A 457 15.87 40.74 -18.07
N ALA A 458 17.08 41.28 -18.03
CA ALA A 458 17.33 42.72 -18.00
C ALA A 458 16.83 43.42 -19.26
N LEU A 459 17.01 42.82 -20.44
CA LEU A 459 16.44 43.33 -21.70
C LEU A 459 14.91 43.41 -21.63
N ARG A 460 14.25 42.36 -21.12
CA ARG A 460 12.80 42.33 -20.92
C ARG A 460 12.33 43.40 -19.93
N ASP A 461 13.00 43.53 -18.79
CA ASP A 461 12.57 44.41 -17.69
C ASP A 461 12.88 45.89 -17.97
N ASN A 462 14.02 46.20 -18.61
CA ASN A 462 14.33 47.55 -19.09
C ASN A 462 13.33 48.02 -20.14
N SER A 463 12.78 47.10 -20.94
CA SER A 463 11.77 47.43 -21.94
C SER A 463 10.47 47.97 -21.32
N ARG A 464 10.10 47.60 -20.09
CA ARG A 464 8.93 48.19 -19.40
C ARG A 464 9.11 49.69 -19.15
N ARG A 465 10.34 50.13 -18.83
CA ARG A 465 10.66 51.56 -18.67
C ARG A 465 10.57 52.28 -20.02
N VAL A 466 11.08 51.66 -21.08
CA VAL A 466 10.99 52.19 -22.45
C VAL A 466 9.52 52.34 -22.87
N ILE A 467 8.67 51.36 -22.62
CA ILE A 467 7.23 51.42 -22.92
C ILE A 467 6.53 52.55 -22.16
N ALA A 468 6.87 52.77 -20.88
CA ALA A 468 6.31 53.87 -20.10
C ALA A 468 6.71 55.24 -20.68
N SER A 469 7.98 55.40 -21.09
CA SER A 469 8.46 56.61 -21.77
C SER A 469 7.79 56.81 -23.14
N LEU A 470 7.64 55.74 -23.93
CA LEU A 470 6.95 55.78 -25.23
C LEU A 470 5.48 56.13 -25.08
N GLN A 471 4.79 55.64 -24.05
CA GLN A 471 3.40 56.00 -23.79
C GLN A 471 3.23 57.49 -23.59
N ASN A 472 4.09 58.13 -22.79
CA ASN A 472 4.05 59.57 -22.56
C ASN A 472 4.35 60.34 -23.85
N ALA A 473 5.41 59.94 -24.57
CA ALA A 473 5.78 60.56 -25.85
C ALA A 473 4.66 60.45 -26.90
N TYR A 474 3.97 59.31 -26.96
CA TYR A 474 2.84 59.09 -27.86
C TYR A 474 1.59 59.84 -27.41
N ALA A 475 1.31 59.95 -26.11
CA ALA A 475 0.21 60.76 -25.60
C ALA A 475 0.35 62.23 -26.02
N ASP A 476 1.56 62.78 -25.92
CA ASP A 476 1.89 64.15 -26.34
C ASP A 476 1.84 64.29 -27.88
N ARG A 477 2.49 63.38 -28.61
CA ARG A 477 2.58 63.39 -30.09
C ARG A 477 1.21 63.25 -30.77
N PHE A 478 0.31 62.44 -30.21
CA PHE A 478 -1.02 62.20 -30.78
C PHE A 478 -2.12 63.09 -30.18
N GLY A 479 -1.80 63.88 -29.15
CA GLY A 479 -2.74 64.77 -28.48
C GLY A 479 -3.86 64.03 -27.74
N VAL A 480 -3.57 62.84 -27.20
CA VAL A 480 -4.54 61.99 -26.49
C VAL A 480 -3.96 61.60 -25.13
N THR A 481 -4.34 62.35 -24.09
CA THR A 481 -3.87 62.14 -22.71
C THR A 481 -4.31 60.82 -22.08
N THR A 482 -5.39 60.21 -22.61
CA THR A 482 -5.94 58.92 -22.14
C THR A 482 -5.34 57.71 -22.86
N LEU A 483 -4.36 57.92 -23.73
CA LEU A 483 -3.68 56.86 -24.48
C LEU A 483 -2.97 55.90 -23.52
N LYS A 484 -3.17 54.60 -23.73
CA LYS A 484 -2.45 53.55 -22.99
C LYS A 484 -1.79 52.57 -23.94
N ILE A 485 -0.55 52.20 -23.67
CA ILE A 485 0.10 51.08 -24.35
C ILE A 485 -0.19 49.82 -23.53
N LYS A 486 -0.81 48.82 -24.16
CA LYS A 486 -1.13 47.53 -23.52
C LYS A 486 -0.68 46.36 -24.38
N HIS A 487 -0.25 45.29 -23.73
CA HIS A 487 0.06 44.04 -24.39
C HIS A 487 -1.20 43.16 -24.48
N HIS A 488 -1.51 42.65 -25.68
CA HIS A 488 -2.55 41.66 -25.91
C HIS A 488 -1.95 40.38 -26.50
N ALA A 489 -2.39 39.22 -26.02
CA ALA A 489 -1.84 37.91 -26.42
C ALA A 489 -1.83 37.63 -27.94
N GLN A 490 -2.76 38.22 -28.71
CA GLN A 490 -2.84 38.04 -30.17
C GLN A 490 -2.29 39.22 -30.98
N LEU A 491 -2.23 40.43 -30.39
CA LEU A 491 -1.91 41.66 -31.12
C LEU A 491 -0.55 42.27 -30.71
N GLY A 492 0.11 41.70 -29.69
CA GLY A 492 1.32 42.26 -29.09
C GLY A 492 1.03 43.56 -28.34
N TYR A 493 2.06 44.40 -28.17
CA TYR A 493 1.89 45.76 -27.70
C TYR A 493 1.12 46.62 -28.70
N VAL A 494 0.00 47.19 -28.25
CA VAL A 494 -0.81 48.13 -29.03
C VAL A 494 -1.08 49.40 -28.23
N ILE A 495 -1.27 50.47 -28.99
CA ILE A 495 -1.74 51.76 -28.52
C ILE A 495 -3.27 51.69 -28.45
N GLU A 496 -3.84 51.77 -27.27
CA GLU A 496 -5.29 51.82 -27.03
C GLU A 496 -5.74 53.26 -26.75
N VAL A 497 -6.68 53.75 -27.55
CA VAL A 497 -7.29 55.09 -27.42
C VAL A 497 -8.81 55.00 -27.43
N PRO A 498 -9.55 55.98 -26.85
CA PRO A 498 -11.01 56.03 -26.94
C PRO A 498 -11.48 56.07 -28.41
N ALA A 499 -12.62 55.44 -28.72
CA ALA A 499 -13.13 55.32 -30.09
C ALA A 499 -13.28 56.67 -30.82
N ALA A 500 -13.64 57.75 -30.10
CA ALA A 500 -13.73 59.11 -30.63
C ALA A 500 -12.37 59.66 -31.10
N ALA A 501 -11.30 59.41 -30.34
CA ALA A 501 -9.93 59.77 -30.72
C ALA A 501 -9.41 58.85 -31.83
N GLY A 502 -9.78 57.56 -31.80
CA GLY A 502 -9.43 56.58 -32.83
C GLY A 502 -9.90 56.96 -34.23
N LYS A 503 -11.10 57.55 -34.37
CA LYS A 503 -11.59 58.05 -35.68
C LYS A 503 -10.68 59.11 -36.29
N ARG A 504 -10.05 59.97 -35.48
CA ARG A 504 -9.12 61.01 -35.95
C ARG A 504 -7.74 60.47 -36.31
N LEU A 505 -7.33 59.38 -35.67
CA LEU A 505 -5.98 58.81 -35.81
C LEU A 505 -5.88 57.76 -36.91
N LYS A 506 -7.02 57.32 -37.47
CA LYS A 506 -7.10 56.21 -38.43
C LYS A 506 -6.44 56.48 -39.79
N ASP A 507 -6.39 57.74 -40.20
CA ASP A 507 -5.88 58.14 -41.52
C ASP A 507 -4.43 58.64 -41.46
N ARG A 508 -3.74 58.51 -40.32
CA ARG A 508 -2.31 58.88 -40.23
C ARG A 508 -1.42 57.75 -40.74
N GLU A 509 -0.41 58.10 -41.51
CA GLU A 509 0.56 57.14 -42.08
C GLU A 509 1.47 56.48 -41.03
N ASP A 510 1.68 57.12 -39.88
CA ASP A 510 2.55 56.63 -38.79
C ASP A 510 1.87 55.61 -37.85
N LEU A 511 0.59 55.28 -38.07
CA LEU A 511 -0.18 54.34 -37.24
C LEU A 511 -0.80 53.21 -38.07
N LEU A 512 -0.49 51.97 -37.69
CA LEU A 512 -1.09 50.77 -38.26
C LEU A 512 -2.33 50.38 -37.44
N PHE A 513 -3.52 50.53 -38.02
CA PHE A 513 -4.75 50.10 -37.37
C PHE A 513 -4.81 48.58 -37.21
N ARG A 514 -4.99 48.09 -35.98
CA ARG A 514 -5.06 46.65 -35.68
C ARG A 514 -6.49 46.17 -35.45
N GLN A 515 -7.25 46.86 -34.59
CA GLN A 515 -8.60 46.45 -34.21
C GLN A 515 -9.41 47.62 -33.62
N GLY A 516 -10.72 47.63 -33.82
CA GLY A 516 -11.65 48.56 -33.16
C GLY A 516 -12.70 47.82 -32.35
N THR A 517 -13.07 48.36 -31.20
CA THR A 517 -14.22 47.95 -30.38
C THR A 517 -15.21 49.11 -30.27
N ALA A 518 -16.37 48.88 -29.65
CA ALA A 518 -17.37 49.94 -29.44
C ALA A 518 -16.84 51.10 -28.58
N THR A 519 -15.84 50.85 -27.72
CA THR A 519 -15.32 51.82 -26.74
C THR A 519 -13.89 52.28 -27.04
N SER A 520 -13.06 51.45 -27.67
CA SER A 520 -11.65 51.76 -27.94
C SER A 520 -11.20 51.40 -29.36
N SER A 521 -10.17 52.08 -29.85
CA SER A 521 -9.46 51.74 -31.09
C SER A 521 -8.00 51.41 -30.77
N ARG A 522 -7.48 50.38 -31.44
CA ARG A 522 -6.14 49.83 -31.22
C ARG A 522 -5.26 50.04 -32.45
N PHE A 523 -4.10 50.64 -32.23
CA PHE A 523 -3.09 50.95 -33.26
C PHE A 523 -1.73 50.38 -32.87
N CYS A 524 -0.81 50.28 -33.82
CA CYS A 524 0.57 49.87 -33.62
C CYS A 524 1.49 50.78 -34.44
N THR A 525 2.72 51.00 -34.01
CA THR A 525 3.76 51.71 -34.78
C THR A 525 4.86 50.70 -35.16
N GLU A 526 5.68 51.03 -36.15
CA GLU A 526 6.85 50.20 -36.51
C GLU A 526 7.80 50.03 -35.32
N GLU A 527 8.12 51.14 -34.63
CA GLU A 527 8.92 51.17 -33.40
C GLU A 527 8.36 50.24 -32.30
N LEU A 528 7.04 50.27 -32.07
CA LEU A 528 6.40 49.43 -31.06
C LEU A 528 6.40 47.96 -31.48
N SER A 529 6.25 47.66 -32.77
CA SER A 529 6.31 46.29 -33.30
C SER A 529 7.71 45.70 -33.24
N GLU A 530 8.75 46.49 -33.52
CA GLU A 530 10.15 46.06 -33.35
C GLU A 530 10.49 45.80 -31.88
N LEU A 531 10.02 46.68 -30.99
CA LEU A 531 10.21 46.53 -29.55
C LEU A 531 9.47 45.29 -29.02
N ASP A 532 8.22 45.06 -29.46
CA ASP A 532 7.45 43.85 -29.14
C ASP A 532 8.19 42.58 -29.56
N THR A 533 8.75 42.55 -30.77
CA THR A 533 9.56 41.43 -31.28
C THR A 533 10.79 41.18 -30.40
N LYS A 534 11.58 42.23 -30.12
CA LYS A 534 12.78 42.13 -29.27
C LYS A 534 12.45 41.65 -27.85
N ILE A 535 11.34 42.12 -27.26
CA ILE A 535 10.89 41.69 -25.92
C ILE A 535 10.49 40.21 -25.95
N SER A 536 9.73 39.79 -26.97
CA SER A 536 9.29 38.40 -27.10
C SER A 536 10.48 37.45 -27.28
N GLU A 537 11.43 37.80 -28.16
CA GLU A 537 12.65 37.02 -28.37
C GLU A 537 13.49 36.92 -27.08
N ALA A 538 13.66 38.02 -26.35
CA ALA A 538 14.36 38.00 -25.06
C ALA A 538 13.64 37.14 -24.01
N ALA A 539 12.31 37.19 -23.98
CA ALA A 539 11.50 36.35 -23.08
C ALA A 539 11.60 34.86 -23.45
N ASP A 540 11.54 34.53 -24.73
CA ASP A 540 11.68 33.16 -25.23
C ASP A 540 13.09 32.60 -24.97
N HIS A 541 14.14 33.41 -25.19
CA HIS A 541 15.52 33.06 -24.85
C HIS A 541 15.72 32.84 -23.35
N ALA A 542 15.16 33.72 -22.50
CA ALA A 542 15.21 33.57 -21.05
C ALA A 542 14.52 32.27 -20.61
N ALA A 543 13.31 32.00 -21.11
CA ALA A 543 12.56 30.78 -20.79
C ALA A 543 13.28 29.51 -21.26
N ALA A 544 13.88 29.53 -22.45
CA ALA A 544 14.67 28.42 -22.97
C ALA A 544 15.93 28.16 -22.13
N ARG A 545 16.67 29.22 -21.77
CA ARG A 545 17.87 29.12 -20.93
C ARG A 545 17.53 28.60 -19.54
N GLU A 546 16.47 29.12 -18.94
CA GLU A 546 15.99 28.68 -17.62
C GLU A 546 15.62 27.20 -17.59
N ARG A 547 14.95 26.69 -18.64
CA ARG A 547 14.66 25.25 -18.79
C ARG A 547 15.93 24.40 -18.88
N VAL A 548 16.97 24.88 -19.55
CA VAL A 548 18.26 24.17 -19.64
C VAL A 548 18.93 24.12 -18.26
N LEU A 549 19.00 25.25 -17.55
CA LEU A 549 19.60 25.31 -16.22
C LEU A 549 18.84 24.43 -15.22
N PHE A 550 17.51 24.46 -15.23
CA PHE A 550 16.68 23.58 -14.40
C PHE A 550 16.99 22.10 -14.65
N ARG A 551 17.11 21.70 -15.92
CA ARG A 551 17.45 20.31 -16.29
C ARG A 551 18.84 19.92 -15.78
N GLN A 552 19.84 20.79 -15.92
CA GLN A 552 21.19 20.54 -15.41
C GLN A 552 21.21 20.34 -13.89
N LEU A 553 20.45 21.14 -13.14
CA LEU A 553 20.32 20.98 -11.69
C LEU A 553 19.60 19.68 -11.32
N ALA A 554 18.56 19.30 -12.08
CA ALA A 554 17.87 18.02 -11.90
C ALA A 554 18.79 16.83 -12.17
N GLU A 555 19.59 16.88 -13.25
CA GLU A 555 20.59 15.87 -13.57
C GLU A 555 21.66 15.76 -12.48
N ALA A 556 22.15 16.89 -11.94
CA ALA A 556 23.09 16.91 -10.83
C ALA A 556 22.50 16.27 -9.57
N ALA A 557 21.24 16.58 -9.24
CA ALA A 557 20.55 15.95 -8.11
C ALA A 557 20.35 14.43 -8.32
N LEU A 558 20.03 13.98 -9.53
CA LEU A 558 19.86 12.56 -9.83
C LEU A 558 21.18 11.78 -9.82
N ALA A 559 22.29 12.44 -10.20
CA ALA A 559 23.63 11.86 -10.19
C ALA A 559 24.21 11.74 -8.76
N GLU A 560 23.68 12.48 -7.79
CA GLU A 560 24.15 12.43 -6.41
C GLU A 560 23.75 11.12 -5.72
N SER A 561 24.75 10.27 -5.49
CA SER A 561 24.57 8.92 -4.92
C SER A 561 24.20 8.93 -3.44
N ASP A 562 24.50 10.01 -2.71
CA ASP A 562 24.23 10.08 -1.27
C ASP A 562 22.77 10.42 -0.93
N LEU A 563 21.98 10.94 -1.88
CA LEU A 563 20.60 11.36 -1.62
C LEU A 563 19.63 10.23 -1.19
N PRO A 564 19.57 9.04 -1.83
CA PRO A 564 18.69 7.97 -1.36
C PRO A 564 19.02 7.46 0.04
N PRO A 565 20.29 7.12 0.36
CA PRO A 565 20.65 6.73 1.72
C PRO A 565 20.32 7.81 2.74
N LEU A 566 20.49 9.09 2.40
CA LEU A 566 20.10 10.21 3.26
C LEU A 566 18.58 10.29 3.45
N ALA A 567 17.78 10.15 2.39
CA ALA A 567 16.31 10.14 2.48
C ALA A 567 15.81 8.98 3.37
N GLN A 568 16.40 7.79 3.21
CA GLN A 568 16.11 6.64 4.07
C GLN A 568 16.54 6.89 5.52
N ALA A 569 17.70 7.51 5.75
CA ALA A 569 18.18 7.85 7.08
C ALA A 569 17.24 8.83 7.80
N LEU A 570 16.72 9.86 7.10
CA LEU A 570 15.72 10.77 7.66
C LEU A 570 14.44 10.04 8.06
N ALA A 571 13.95 9.11 7.23
CA ALA A 571 12.79 8.29 7.55
C ALA A 571 13.01 7.40 8.79
N VAL A 572 14.18 6.74 8.88
CA VAL A 572 14.57 5.92 10.04
C VAL A 572 14.64 6.75 11.32
N LEU A 573 15.27 7.93 11.26
CA LEU A 573 15.38 8.85 12.39
C LEU A 573 14.00 9.38 12.82
N ASP A 574 13.08 9.61 11.88
CA ASP A 574 11.71 10.00 12.17
C ASP A 574 10.94 8.88 12.90
N VAL A 575 11.10 7.63 12.48
CA VAL A 575 10.53 6.47 13.19
C VAL A 575 11.11 6.37 14.60
N PHE A 576 12.43 6.51 14.77
CA PHE A 576 13.05 6.42 16.09
C PHE A 576 12.64 7.56 17.02
N GLN A 577 12.59 8.81 16.55
CA GLN A 577 12.11 9.91 17.39
C GLN A 577 10.61 9.74 17.73
N SER A 578 9.82 9.20 16.80
CA SER A 578 8.41 8.88 17.03
C SER A 578 8.25 7.87 18.18
N CYS A 579 9.03 6.78 18.15
CA CYS A 579 9.06 5.76 19.20
C CYS A 579 9.54 6.33 20.53
N ALA A 580 10.62 7.11 20.51
CA ALA A 580 11.15 7.78 21.70
C ALA A 580 10.14 8.77 22.30
N GLY A 581 9.36 9.46 21.47
CA GLY A 581 8.27 10.33 21.89
C GLY A 581 7.11 9.56 22.51
N LEU A 582 6.71 8.43 21.91
CA LEU A 582 5.68 7.54 22.43
C LEU A 582 6.06 6.97 23.82
N ALA A 583 7.32 6.56 23.99
CA ALA A 583 7.82 6.00 25.24
C ALA A 583 8.22 7.02 26.31
N ALA A 584 8.21 8.32 25.99
CA ALA A 584 8.66 9.38 26.89
C ALA A 584 7.80 9.50 28.16
N GLY A 585 6.51 9.19 28.06
CA GLY A 585 5.56 9.29 29.18
C GLY A 585 5.70 8.18 30.24
N GLY A 586 6.63 7.25 30.07
CA GLY A 586 6.91 6.17 31.02
C GLY A 586 5.92 5.02 31.02
N SER A 587 4.75 5.17 30.37
CA SER A 587 3.76 4.11 30.29
C SER A 587 4.15 2.99 29.31
N TRP A 588 5.00 3.27 28.31
CA TRP A 588 5.46 2.27 27.34
C TRP A 588 6.87 1.76 27.68
N CYS A 589 7.05 0.44 27.67
CA CYS A 589 8.32 -0.21 27.98
C CYS A 589 9.10 -0.61 26.72
N ARG A 590 10.40 -0.82 26.91
CA ARG A 590 11.25 -1.56 25.96
C ARG A 590 10.99 -3.06 26.18
N PRO A 591 10.50 -3.80 25.17
CA PRO A 591 10.32 -5.23 25.31
C PRO A 591 11.65 -5.98 25.19
N GLU A 592 11.86 -6.98 26.04
CA GLU A 592 12.92 -7.98 25.90
C GLU A 592 12.45 -9.03 24.89
N VAL A 593 13.19 -9.18 23.79
CA VAL A 593 12.87 -10.13 22.72
C VAL A 593 13.95 -11.19 22.63
N THR A 594 13.57 -12.45 22.76
CA THR A 594 14.49 -13.60 22.87
C THR A 594 14.16 -14.69 21.84
N GLN A 595 15.09 -15.62 21.60
CA GLN A 595 14.88 -16.76 20.69
C GLN A 595 14.11 -17.93 21.33
N ASP A 596 13.83 -17.87 22.63
CA ASP A 596 13.11 -18.92 23.36
C ASP A 596 11.58 -18.77 23.21
N GLN A 597 10.82 -19.57 23.96
CA GLN A 597 9.36 -19.52 23.98
C GLN A 597 8.81 -18.69 25.16
N ALA A 598 9.61 -17.76 25.72
CA ALA A 598 9.15 -16.91 26.81
C ALA A 598 7.95 -16.06 26.38
N PHE A 599 7.05 -15.79 27.31
CA PHE A 599 5.94 -14.87 27.09
C PHE A 599 5.42 -14.38 28.44
N ASP A 600 5.99 -13.28 28.94
CA ASP A 600 5.61 -12.63 30.20
C ASP A 600 5.40 -11.13 29.94
N VAL A 601 4.14 -10.70 29.91
CA VAL A 601 3.76 -9.30 29.71
C VAL A 601 3.00 -8.81 30.93
N ARG A 602 3.48 -7.73 31.55
CA ARG A 602 2.93 -7.15 32.79
C ARG A 602 2.32 -5.79 32.54
N GLY A 603 1.13 -5.57 33.11
CA GLY A 603 0.42 -4.30 33.02
C GLY A 603 0.16 -3.87 31.56
N CYS A 604 -0.13 -4.82 30.67
CA CYS A 604 -0.32 -4.56 29.26
C CYS A 604 -1.63 -3.81 29.01
N ARG A 605 -1.64 -2.91 28.03
CA ARG A 605 -2.76 -2.03 27.68
C ARG A 605 -3.01 -2.09 26.18
N HIS A 606 -4.26 -1.94 25.78
CA HIS A 606 -4.63 -1.96 24.37
C HIS A 606 -4.44 -0.56 23.75
N PRO A 607 -3.45 -0.33 22.87
CA PRO A 607 -3.06 1.01 22.45
C PRO A 607 -4.16 1.78 21.72
N VAL A 608 -4.97 1.10 20.89
CA VAL A 608 -6.07 1.75 20.15
C VAL A 608 -7.24 2.13 21.06
N VAL A 609 -7.73 1.19 21.88
CA VAL A 609 -8.83 1.44 22.82
C VAL A 609 -8.41 2.48 23.86
N GLU A 610 -7.20 2.40 24.41
CA GLU A 610 -6.67 3.40 25.35
C GLU A 610 -6.67 4.81 24.72
N ALA A 611 -6.25 4.95 23.46
CA ALA A 611 -6.26 6.22 22.76
C ALA A 611 -7.67 6.74 22.42
N ALA A 612 -8.65 5.84 22.30
CA ALA A 612 -10.04 6.18 22.01
C ALA A 612 -10.86 6.54 23.26
N LEU A 613 -10.35 6.27 24.47
CA LEU A 613 -11.03 6.63 25.71
C LEU A 613 -11.08 8.16 25.88
N PRO A 614 -12.15 8.70 26.48
CA PRO A 614 -12.20 10.10 26.91
C PRO A 614 -11.04 10.45 27.85
N SER A 615 -10.70 11.73 27.95
CA SER A 615 -9.56 12.21 28.75
C SER A 615 -9.63 11.90 30.27
N ASP A 616 -10.82 11.59 30.79
CA ASP A 616 -11.07 11.12 32.15
C ASP A 616 -11.23 9.59 32.27
N GLY A 617 -11.31 8.88 31.14
CA GLY A 617 -11.36 7.43 31.07
C GLY A 617 -10.02 6.79 31.38
N ARG A 618 -10.03 5.72 32.18
CA ARG A 618 -8.84 4.90 32.47
C ARG A 618 -8.99 3.52 31.85
N PHE A 619 -7.96 3.06 31.15
CA PHE A 619 -7.86 1.69 30.67
C PHE A 619 -7.34 0.80 31.81
N THR A 620 -7.97 -0.36 32.03
CA THR A 620 -7.49 -1.36 33.02
C THR A 620 -6.36 -2.19 32.42
N PRO A 621 -5.11 -2.09 32.90
CA PRO A 621 -4.01 -2.90 32.40
C PRO A 621 -4.16 -4.37 32.84
N ASN A 622 -3.65 -5.30 32.03
CA ASN A 622 -3.77 -6.74 32.26
C ASN A 622 -2.44 -7.47 32.04
N ASP A 623 -2.18 -8.48 32.86
CA ASP A 623 -1.04 -9.37 32.71
C ASP A 623 -1.35 -10.52 31.74
N CYS A 624 -0.33 -11.03 31.06
CA CYS A 624 -0.41 -12.22 30.24
C CYS A 624 0.88 -13.03 30.35
N ASP A 625 0.76 -14.28 30.81
CA ASP A 625 1.88 -15.22 30.94
C ASP A 625 1.56 -16.50 30.18
N LEU A 626 2.27 -16.74 29.07
CA LEU A 626 2.19 -17.94 28.24
C LEU A 626 3.55 -18.66 28.20
N SER A 627 4.35 -18.51 29.26
CA SER A 627 5.68 -19.11 29.39
C SER A 627 5.63 -20.66 29.33
N PRO A 628 6.77 -21.32 29.06
CA PRO A 628 6.84 -22.78 29.06
C PRO A 628 6.25 -23.40 30.33
N GLY A 629 5.34 -24.36 30.16
CA GLY A 629 4.59 -24.97 31.26
C GLY A 629 3.19 -24.39 31.50
N ARG A 630 2.84 -23.25 30.89
CA ARG A 630 1.49 -22.67 30.89
C ARG A 630 1.15 -21.98 29.56
N SER A 631 1.61 -22.56 28.45
CA SER A 631 1.56 -21.96 27.12
C SER A 631 0.15 -21.80 26.54
N VAL A 632 -0.88 -22.38 27.17
CA VAL A 632 -2.28 -22.25 26.73
C VAL A 632 -3.10 -21.63 27.85
N MET A 633 -3.80 -20.53 27.54
CA MET A 633 -4.71 -19.84 28.43
C MET A 633 -6.16 -20.07 28.00
N LEU A 634 -7.00 -20.63 28.88
CA LEU A 634 -8.45 -20.67 28.67
C LEU A 634 -9.09 -19.46 29.35
N LEU A 635 -9.63 -18.53 28.56
CA LEU A 635 -10.23 -17.29 29.05
C LEU A 635 -11.77 -17.38 29.03
N THR A 636 -12.38 -17.30 30.21
CA THR A 636 -13.85 -17.32 30.35
C THR A 636 -14.38 -15.97 30.84
N GLY A 637 -15.60 -15.61 30.46
CA GLY A 637 -16.22 -14.40 30.99
C GLY A 637 -17.39 -13.90 30.16
N PRO A 638 -18.25 -13.04 30.75
CA PRO A 638 -19.42 -12.53 30.03
C PRO A 638 -19.06 -11.73 28.78
N ASN A 639 -20.02 -11.61 27.88
CA ASN A 639 -19.93 -10.68 26.76
C ASN A 639 -19.81 -9.26 27.31
N MET A 640 -19.05 -8.40 26.62
CA MET A 640 -18.68 -7.03 27.06
C MET A 640 -17.69 -6.94 28.22
N ALA A 641 -17.21 -8.05 28.79
CA ALA A 641 -16.23 -8.02 29.87
C ALA A 641 -14.79 -7.69 29.42
N GLY A 642 -14.56 -7.51 28.11
CA GLY A 642 -13.24 -7.14 27.56
C GLY A 642 -12.40 -8.30 26.99
N LYS A 643 -12.97 -9.50 26.81
CA LYS A 643 -12.24 -10.68 26.26
C LYS A 643 -11.53 -10.37 24.94
N SER A 644 -12.28 -9.94 23.93
CA SER A 644 -11.76 -9.61 22.59
C SER A 644 -10.70 -8.50 22.64
N THR A 645 -10.86 -7.53 23.55
CA THR A 645 -9.86 -6.47 23.78
C THR A 645 -8.56 -7.07 24.34
N PHE A 646 -8.61 -7.94 25.33
CA PHE A 646 -7.43 -8.60 25.89
C PHE A 646 -6.70 -9.47 24.85
N LEU A 647 -7.46 -10.17 24.01
CA LEU A 647 -6.94 -10.95 22.89
C LEU A 647 -6.15 -10.09 21.89
N ARG A 648 -6.78 -9.03 21.36
CA ARG A 648 -6.14 -8.10 20.41
C ARG A 648 -4.94 -7.39 21.03
N GLN A 649 -5.06 -6.98 22.29
CA GLN A 649 -3.98 -6.36 23.05
C GLN A 649 -2.72 -7.25 23.09
N THR A 650 -2.90 -8.55 23.36
CA THR A 650 -1.77 -9.49 23.40
C THR A 650 -1.13 -9.67 22.03
N ALA A 651 -1.93 -9.76 20.97
CA ALA A 651 -1.44 -9.80 19.60
C ALA A 651 -0.65 -8.53 19.21
N PHE A 652 -1.12 -7.35 19.62
CA PHE A 652 -0.40 -6.10 19.41
C PHE A 652 0.92 -6.01 20.16
N ALA A 653 1.01 -6.55 21.38
CA ALA A 653 2.27 -6.60 22.11
C ALA A 653 3.37 -7.33 21.31
N VAL A 654 3.03 -8.44 20.65
CA VAL A 654 3.94 -9.18 19.77
C VAL A 654 4.32 -8.39 18.53
N ILE A 655 3.33 -7.83 17.81
CA ILE A 655 3.58 -7.03 16.59
C ILE A 655 4.51 -5.85 16.91
N LEU A 656 4.26 -5.15 18.02
CA LEU A 656 5.09 -4.03 18.44
C LEU A 656 6.50 -4.48 18.85
N ALA A 657 6.60 -5.54 19.65
CA ALA A 657 7.90 -6.05 20.10
C ALA A 657 8.79 -6.49 18.93
N GLN A 658 8.27 -7.32 18.02
CA GLN A 658 9.00 -7.79 16.84
C GLN A 658 9.13 -6.74 15.74
N GLY A 659 8.32 -5.68 15.77
CA GLY A 659 8.54 -4.47 14.97
C GLY A 659 9.73 -3.65 15.46
N GLY A 660 10.21 -3.89 16.68
CA GLY A 660 11.25 -3.11 17.35
C GLY A 660 10.71 -1.83 18.00
N PHE A 661 9.42 -1.78 18.31
CA PHE A 661 8.73 -0.63 18.89
C PHE A 661 8.60 -0.73 20.42
N PRO A 662 8.33 0.39 21.12
CA PRO A 662 7.86 0.36 22.50
C PRO A 662 6.53 -0.41 22.60
N VAL A 663 6.34 -1.14 23.69
CA VAL A 663 5.09 -1.87 23.97
C VAL A 663 4.31 -1.16 25.06
N ALA A 664 2.99 -1.08 24.91
CA ALA A 664 2.09 -0.47 25.89
C ALA A 664 1.92 -1.37 27.13
N ALA A 665 2.98 -1.53 27.91
CA ALA A 665 3.04 -2.41 29.08
C ALA A 665 4.07 -1.87 30.08
N GLU A 666 4.00 -2.32 31.33
CA GLU A 666 5.02 -2.03 32.36
C GLU A 666 6.31 -2.82 32.10
N LYS A 667 6.16 -4.09 31.73
CA LYS A 667 7.25 -4.99 31.34
C LYS A 667 6.76 -5.96 30.26
N ALA A 668 7.63 -6.31 29.31
CA ALA A 668 7.35 -7.33 28.32
C ALA A 668 8.61 -8.17 28.03
N HIS A 669 8.52 -9.48 28.17
CA HIS A 669 9.50 -10.46 27.73
C HIS A 669 8.82 -11.43 26.76
N ILE A 670 9.17 -11.37 25.48
CA ILE A 670 8.48 -12.08 24.40
C ILE A 670 9.51 -12.81 23.55
N GLY A 671 9.46 -14.14 23.58
CA GLY A 671 10.19 -15.01 22.66
C GLY A 671 9.65 -14.89 21.23
N ILE A 672 10.49 -15.07 20.21
CA ILE A 672 10.14 -14.89 18.80
C ILE A 672 8.88 -15.68 18.42
N VAL A 673 7.98 -15.00 17.71
CA VAL A 673 6.75 -15.54 17.11
C VAL A 673 6.93 -15.56 15.60
N ASP A 674 6.87 -16.75 15.00
CA ASP A 674 7.02 -16.95 13.55
C ASP A 674 5.71 -16.77 12.79
N GLN A 675 4.57 -17.15 13.38
CA GLN A 675 3.23 -16.98 12.84
C GLN A 675 2.29 -16.44 13.92
N LEU A 676 1.49 -15.44 13.56
CA LEU A 676 0.44 -14.89 14.40
C LEU A 676 -0.93 -15.16 13.78
N PHE A 677 -1.78 -15.85 14.54
CA PHE A 677 -3.17 -16.10 14.17
C PHE A 677 -4.12 -15.43 15.17
N SER A 678 -5.11 -14.71 14.66
CA SER A 678 -6.14 -14.03 15.45
C SER A 678 -7.51 -14.24 14.83
N ARG A 679 -8.31 -15.04 15.52
CA ARG A 679 -9.74 -15.19 15.30
C ARG A 679 -10.49 -14.35 16.33
N VAL A 680 -10.66 -13.05 16.07
CA VAL A 680 -11.41 -12.15 16.96
C VAL A 680 -12.58 -11.51 16.20
N GLY A 681 -13.77 -12.08 16.41
CA GLY A 681 -15.04 -11.57 15.87
C GLY A 681 -15.32 -11.98 14.42
N ALA A 682 -16.31 -12.85 14.25
CA ALA A 682 -16.94 -13.11 12.95
C ALA A 682 -17.81 -11.92 12.55
N SER A 683 -17.62 -11.38 11.35
CA SER A 683 -18.68 -10.64 10.66
C SER A 683 -19.09 -11.44 9.44
N ASP A 684 -20.38 -11.38 9.09
CA ASP A 684 -20.94 -12.07 7.95
C ASP A 684 -20.14 -11.77 6.66
N ASP A 685 -19.84 -12.81 5.89
CA ASP A 685 -19.47 -12.67 4.47
C ASP A 685 -20.69 -13.01 3.61
N LEU A 686 -21.74 -12.19 3.76
CA LEU A 686 -22.98 -12.27 2.98
C LEU A 686 -22.70 -12.16 1.47
N ALA A 687 -21.63 -11.46 1.08
CA ALA A 687 -21.23 -11.26 -0.31
C ALA A 687 -20.75 -12.54 -0.99
N ARG A 688 -20.10 -13.46 -0.26
CA ARG A 688 -19.63 -14.75 -0.79
C ARG A 688 -20.57 -15.93 -0.54
N GLY A 689 -21.74 -15.70 0.06
CA GLY A 689 -22.73 -16.76 0.32
C GLY A 689 -22.25 -17.86 1.27
N ARG A 690 -21.21 -17.60 2.08
CA ARG A 690 -20.69 -18.56 3.06
C ARG A 690 -21.35 -18.31 4.42
N SER A 691 -21.78 -19.38 5.10
CA SER A 691 -22.30 -19.27 6.47
C SER A 691 -21.18 -18.82 7.42
N THR A 692 -21.54 -18.07 8.47
CA THR A 692 -20.61 -17.63 9.51
C THR A 692 -19.81 -18.79 10.11
N PHE A 693 -20.46 -19.94 10.29
CA PHE A 693 -19.83 -21.16 10.78
C PHE A 693 -18.82 -21.76 9.78
N MET A 694 -19.09 -21.76 8.47
CA MET A 694 -18.13 -22.28 7.48
C MET A 694 -16.88 -21.42 7.38
N VAL A 695 -17.04 -20.09 7.44
CA VAL A 695 -15.91 -19.15 7.50
C VAL A 695 -15.08 -19.41 8.76
N GLU A 696 -15.75 -19.59 9.90
CA GLU A 696 -15.11 -19.93 11.17
C GLU A 696 -14.32 -21.25 11.10
N MET A 697 -14.87 -22.29 10.49
CA MET A 697 -14.18 -23.57 10.30
C MET A 697 -13.01 -23.48 9.32
N THR A 698 -13.13 -22.66 8.27
CA THR A 698 -12.04 -22.44 7.31
C THR A 698 -10.87 -21.71 7.98
N GLU A 699 -11.14 -20.67 8.76
CA GLU A 699 -10.12 -19.96 9.53
C GLU A 699 -9.49 -20.87 10.60
N THR A 700 -10.30 -21.66 11.31
CA THR A 700 -9.79 -22.64 12.29
C THR A 700 -8.90 -23.70 11.63
N ALA A 701 -9.30 -24.21 10.48
CA ALA A 701 -8.49 -25.16 9.71
C ALA A 701 -7.17 -24.52 9.24
N ALA A 702 -7.18 -23.25 8.83
CA ALA A 702 -5.94 -22.54 8.47
C ALA A 702 -4.97 -22.47 9.66
N ILE A 703 -5.47 -22.13 10.85
CA ILE A 703 -4.68 -22.12 12.09
C ILE A 703 -4.07 -23.49 12.35
N LEU A 704 -4.89 -24.55 12.37
CA LEU A 704 -4.41 -25.90 12.72
C LEU A 704 -3.41 -26.47 11.71
N ASN A 705 -3.50 -26.10 10.44
CA ASN A 705 -2.61 -26.60 9.39
C ASN A 705 -1.30 -25.81 9.25
N GLN A 706 -1.26 -24.56 9.73
CA GLN A 706 -0.12 -23.65 9.51
C GLN A 706 0.61 -23.25 10.80
N ALA A 707 -0.04 -23.35 11.95
CA ALA A 707 0.60 -23.04 13.23
C ALA A 707 1.67 -24.07 13.58
N GLY A 708 2.80 -23.58 14.11
CA GLY A 708 3.88 -24.37 14.65
C GLY A 708 4.15 -24.06 16.13
N PRO A 709 5.17 -24.68 16.73
CA PRO A 709 5.48 -24.51 18.16
C PRO A 709 5.81 -23.07 18.57
N ASN A 710 6.34 -22.26 17.65
CA ASN A 710 6.69 -20.87 17.92
C ASN A 710 5.56 -19.88 17.58
N SER A 711 4.40 -20.38 17.13
CA SER A 711 3.28 -19.51 16.77
C SER A 711 2.56 -18.97 18.00
N LEU A 712 1.88 -17.83 17.84
CA LEU A 712 0.89 -17.31 18.79
C LEU A 712 -0.49 -17.41 18.16
N VAL A 713 -1.40 -18.11 18.84
CA VAL A 713 -2.77 -18.34 18.40
C VAL A 713 -3.74 -17.68 19.38
N VAL A 714 -4.55 -16.76 18.87
CA VAL A 714 -5.55 -16.04 19.65
C VAL A 714 -6.94 -16.33 19.08
N VAL A 715 -7.80 -16.92 19.90
CA VAL A 715 -9.10 -17.45 19.48
C VAL A 715 -10.21 -16.89 20.36
N ASP A 716 -11.28 -16.41 19.73
CA ASP A 716 -12.47 -15.89 20.40
C ASP A 716 -13.72 -16.68 19.99
N GLU A 717 -14.29 -17.42 20.94
CA GLU A 717 -15.64 -18.00 20.89
C GLU A 717 -15.92 -18.95 19.71
N ILE A 718 -14.98 -19.87 19.41
CA ILE A 718 -15.21 -20.98 18.46
C ILE A 718 -16.41 -21.84 18.89
N GLY A 719 -17.16 -22.35 17.91
CA GLY A 719 -18.27 -23.27 18.06
C GLY A 719 -19.62 -22.59 18.26
N ARG A 720 -19.71 -21.25 18.14
CA ARG A 720 -20.95 -20.51 18.43
C ARG A 720 -22.05 -20.69 17.36
N GLY A 721 -21.67 -20.93 16.11
CA GLY A 721 -22.60 -20.95 14.96
C GLY A 721 -23.39 -22.24 14.74
N THR A 722 -23.30 -23.23 15.64
CA THR A 722 -23.88 -24.57 15.48
C THR A 722 -24.55 -25.07 16.78
N ALA A 723 -25.08 -26.29 16.78
CA ALA A 723 -25.64 -26.93 17.97
C ALA A 723 -24.61 -26.94 19.12
N THR A 724 -25.08 -26.68 20.34
CA THR A 724 -24.20 -26.45 21.51
C THR A 724 -23.19 -27.58 21.75
N LEU A 725 -23.62 -28.85 21.59
CA LEU A 725 -22.75 -30.01 21.79
C LEU A 725 -21.72 -30.17 20.67
N ASP A 726 -22.10 -29.91 19.42
CA ASP A 726 -21.17 -29.95 18.28
C ASP A 726 -20.12 -28.84 18.40
N GLY A 727 -20.58 -27.62 18.74
CA GLY A 727 -19.73 -26.47 18.98
C GLY A 727 -18.73 -26.70 20.12
N LEU A 728 -19.21 -27.24 21.25
CA LEU A 728 -18.36 -27.63 22.38
C LEU A 728 -17.32 -28.68 21.97
N SER A 729 -17.73 -29.71 21.23
CA SER A 729 -16.85 -30.81 20.81
C SER A 729 -15.74 -30.33 19.88
N ILE A 730 -16.07 -29.43 18.93
CA ILE A 730 -15.08 -28.81 18.04
C ILE A 730 -14.14 -27.92 18.85
N ALA A 731 -14.67 -27.04 19.71
CA ALA A 731 -13.85 -26.17 20.54
C ALA A 731 -12.88 -26.95 21.45
N TRP A 732 -13.36 -28.06 22.02
CA TRP A 732 -12.54 -29.01 22.79
C TRP A 732 -11.40 -29.56 21.93
N ALA A 733 -11.71 -30.16 20.77
CA ALA A 733 -10.72 -30.78 19.91
C ALA A 733 -9.67 -29.77 19.41
N VAL A 734 -10.08 -28.54 19.09
CA VAL A 734 -9.17 -27.46 18.70
C VAL A 734 -8.26 -27.07 19.86
N LEU A 735 -8.79 -26.90 21.06
CA LEU A 735 -8.01 -26.58 22.26
C LEU A 735 -6.96 -27.68 22.55
N GLU A 736 -7.35 -28.96 22.45
CA GLU A 736 -6.43 -30.09 22.58
C GLU A 736 -5.36 -30.10 21.48
N ALA A 737 -5.71 -29.82 20.23
CA ALA A 737 -4.75 -29.78 19.13
C ALA A 737 -3.71 -28.67 19.34
N LEU A 738 -4.14 -27.46 19.74
CA LEU A 738 -3.25 -26.35 20.06
C LEU A 738 -2.32 -26.69 21.23
N HIS A 739 -2.87 -27.33 22.27
CA HIS A 739 -2.10 -27.72 23.46
C HIS A 739 -1.15 -28.89 23.20
N SER A 740 -1.62 -30.00 22.63
CA SER A 740 -0.92 -31.30 22.66
C SER A 740 -0.23 -31.66 21.35
N THR A 741 -0.77 -31.22 20.21
CA THR A 741 -0.23 -31.56 18.88
C THR A 741 0.70 -30.45 18.37
N ILE A 742 0.21 -29.22 18.31
CA ILE A 742 0.93 -28.07 17.78
C ILE A 742 1.90 -27.52 18.82
N CYS A 743 1.53 -27.59 20.11
CA CYS A 743 2.34 -27.14 21.23
C CYS A 743 2.71 -25.64 21.16
N CYS A 744 1.83 -24.80 20.63
CA CYS A 744 2.07 -23.37 20.48
C CYS A 744 1.68 -22.57 21.73
N ARG A 745 1.95 -21.25 21.70
CA ARG A 745 1.37 -20.29 22.64
C ARG A 745 -0.05 -19.98 22.19
N ALA A 746 -1.03 -20.10 23.07
CA ALA A 746 -2.43 -19.88 22.70
C ALA A 746 -3.26 -19.20 23.79
N ILE A 747 -4.14 -18.29 23.39
CA ILE A 747 -5.23 -17.79 24.24
C ILE A 747 -6.55 -18.20 23.59
N PHE A 748 -7.31 -19.01 24.31
CA PHE A 748 -8.58 -19.55 23.89
C PHE A 748 -9.69 -18.93 24.72
N ALA A 749 -10.33 -17.89 24.21
CA ALA A 749 -11.49 -17.29 24.85
C ALA A 749 -12.76 -18.07 24.48
N THR A 750 -13.55 -18.45 25.48
CA THR A 750 -14.74 -19.29 25.27
C THR A 750 -15.91 -18.90 26.16
N HIS A 751 -17.10 -19.26 25.70
CA HIS A 751 -18.33 -19.23 26.49
C HIS A 751 -18.70 -20.62 27.05
N PHE A 752 -18.00 -21.68 26.62
CA PHE A 752 -18.16 -23.04 27.12
C PHE A 752 -17.40 -23.22 28.44
N HIS A 753 -18.12 -23.21 29.55
CA HIS A 753 -17.54 -23.37 30.88
C HIS A 753 -17.03 -24.79 31.14
N GLU A 754 -17.59 -25.77 30.43
CA GLU A 754 -17.28 -27.20 30.46
C GLU A 754 -15.81 -27.47 30.14
N LEU A 755 -15.21 -26.65 29.26
CA LEU A 755 -13.79 -26.76 28.90
C LEU A 755 -12.85 -26.49 30.09
N SER A 756 -13.33 -25.88 31.19
CA SER A 756 -12.51 -25.68 32.40
C SER A 756 -12.07 -27.00 33.03
N GLY A 757 -12.82 -28.09 32.83
CA GLY A 757 -12.47 -29.43 33.33
C GLY A 757 -11.20 -30.00 32.67
N LEU A 758 -10.81 -29.49 31.50
CA LEU A 758 -9.60 -29.93 30.80
C LEU A 758 -8.30 -29.56 31.52
N ALA A 759 -8.33 -28.62 32.46
CA ALA A 759 -7.13 -28.24 33.23
C ALA A 759 -6.60 -29.40 34.09
N GLU A 760 -7.41 -30.40 34.41
CA GLU A 760 -6.98 -31.59 35.15
C GLU A 760 -6.14 -32.55 34.28
N VAL A 761 -6.30 -32.51 32.96
CA VAL A 761 -5.69 -33.45 32.00
C VAL A 761 -4.69 -32.79 31.06
N LEU A 762 -4.77 -31.46 30.87
CA LEU A 762 -3.87 -30.67 30.04
C LEU A 762 -2.90 -29.85 30.91
N PRO A 763 -1.67 -30.31 31.17
CA PRO A 763 -0.78 -29.71 32.17
C PRO A 763 -0.29 -28.30 31.83
N ARG A 764 -0.34 -27.87 30.56
CA ARG A 764 0.03 -26.50 30.16
C ARG A 764 -1.18 -25.57 30.04
N LEU A 765 -2.39 -26.03 30.38
CA LEU A 765 -3.60 -25.24 30.33
C LEU A 765 -3.77 -24.43 31.63
N SER A 766 -3.83 -23.12 31.51
CA SER A 766 -4.08 -22.20 32.62
C SER A 766 -5.46 -21.56 32.50
N LEU A 767 -6.26 -21.63 33.57
CA LEU A 767 -7.61 -21.09 33.61
C LEU A 767 -7.60 -19.63 34.02
N HIS A 768 -8.29 -18.78 33.25
CA HIS A 768 -8.44 -17.36 33.53
C HIS A 768 -9.89 -16.88 33.29
N THR A 769 -10.27 -15.80 33.97
CA THR A 769 -11.60 -15.21 33.83
C THR A 769 -11.60 -13.68 33.92
N MET A 770 -12.49 -13.04 33.17
CA MET A 770 -12.71 -11.59 33.30
C MET A 770 -13.42 -11.27 34.62
N ALA A 771 -12.90 -10.29 35.36
CA ALA A 771 -13.42 -9.85 36.64
C ALA A 771 -14.77 -9.14 36.49
N VAL A 772 -15.73 -9.62 37.27
CA VAL A 772 -17.11 -9.10 37.32
C VAL A 772 -17.47 -8.84 38.77
N ARG A 773 -17.95 -7.63 39.08
CA ARG A 773 -18.42 -7.28 40.42
C ARG A 773 -19.90 -6.94 40.38
N GLU A 774 -20.65 -7.49 41.33
CA GLU A 774 -22.03 -7.07 41.58
C GLU A 774 -22.04 -5.95 42.62
N TRP A 775 -22.69 -4.83 42.29
CA TRP A 775 -22.84 -3.69 43.17
C TRP A 775 -24.26 -3.14 43.08
N GLN A 776 -24.98 -3.11 44.20
CA GLN A 776 -26.37 -2.60 44.29
C GLN A 776 -27.32 -3.23 43.24
N GLY A 777 -27.17 -4.53 42.97
CA GLY A 777 -27.97 -5.26 41.97
C GLY A 777 -27.61 -4.94 40.51
N ARG A 778 -26.51 -4.21 40.27
CA ARG A 778 -25.94 -3.96 38.92
C ARG A 778 -24.62 -4.68 38.76
N ILE A 779 -24.34 -5.14 37.55
CA ILE A 779 -23.05 -5.71 37.19
C ILE A 779 -22.13 -4.59 36.72
N VAL A 780 -20.91 -4.57 37.25
CA VAL A 780 -19.81 -3.73 36.80
C VAL A 780 -18.71 -4.64 36.26
N PHE A 781 -18.35 -4.43 34.99
CA PHE A 781 -17.20 -5.07 34.37
C PHE A 781 -15.94 -4.31 34.75
N LEU A 782 -15.00 -4.98 35.43
CA LEU A 782 -13.75 -4.35 35.85
C LEU A 782 -12.69 -4.35 34.74
N HIS A 783 -12.92 -5.12 33.68
CA HIS A 783 -11.99 -5.34 32.55
C HIS A 783 -10.61 -5.85 32.98
N GLU A 784 -10.57 -6.58 34.09
CA GLU A 784 -9.35 -7.19 34.67
C GLU A 784 -9.39 -8.71 34.45
N VAL A 785 -8.25 -9.32 34.09
CA VAL A 785 -8.08 -10.76 33.93
C VAL A 785 -7.59 -11.35 35.24
N LEU A 786 -8.32 -12.32 35.78
CA LEU A 786 -8.00 -13.01 37.03
C LEU A 786 -7.75 -14.50 36.76
N ALA A 787 -6.88 -15.11 37.58
CA ALA A 787 -6.70 -16.56 37.55
C ALA A 787 -7.96 -17.30 38.06
N GLY A 788 -8.26 -18.44 37.43
CA GLY A 788 -9.40 -19.30 37.74
C GLY A 788 -10.49 -19.28 36.68
N SER A 789 -11.55 -20.06 36.89
CA SER A 789 -12.71 -20.14 35.99
C SER A 789 -13.91 -19.35 36.51
N ALA A 790 -14.75 -18.86 35.59
CA ALA A 790 -16.03 -18.22 35.95
C ALA A 790 -16.95 -19.22 36.66
N LYS A 791 -17.43 -18.88 37.87
CA LYS A 791 -18.31 -19.75 38.67
C LYS A 791 -19.80 -19.69 38.28
N LYS A 792 -20.22 -18.70 37.48
CA LYS A 792 -21.63 -18.46 37.08
C LYS A 792 -21.70 -17.82 35.70
N SER A 793 -22.76 -18.14 34.95
CA SER A 793 -23.12 -17.40 33.73
C SER A 793 -23.87 -16.12 34.06
N TRP A 794 -23.47 -15.00 33.44
CA TRP A 794 -24.06 -13.68 33.67
C TRP A 794 -25.05 -13.24 32.60
N GLY A 795 -25.36 -14.10 31.62
CA GLY A 795 -26.19 -13.74 30.45
C GLY A 795 -27.56 -13.13 30.81
N VAL A 796 -28.25 -13.71 31.80
CA VAL A 796 -29.56 -13.22 32.28
C VAL A 796 -29.45 -11.81 32.90
N HIS A 797 -28.32 -11.47 33.51
CA HIS A 797 -28.10 -10.14 34.07
C HIS A 797 -27.67 -9.12 33.02
N VAL A 798 -26.93 -9.53 31.98
CA VAL A 798 -26.64 -8.67 30.82
C VAL A 798 -27.94 -8.30 30.10
N ALA A 799 -28.87 -9.24 29.97
CA ALA A 799 -30.22 -8.96 29.44
C ALA A 799 -30.95 -7.90 30.28
N MET A 800 -30.83 -7.94 31.61
CA MET A 800 -31.37 -6.90 32.50
C MET A 800 -30.74 -5.53 32.24
N LEU A 801 -29.41 -5.47 32.06
CA LEU A 801 -28.69 -4.22 31.73
C LEU A 801 -29.09 -3.66 30.36
N ALA A 802 -29.36 -4.53 29.39
CA ALA A 802 -29.85 -4.14 28.06
C ALA A 802 -31.31 -3.64 28.07
N GLY A 803 -32.01 -3.69 29.21
CA GLY A 803 -33.38 -3.21 29.36
C GLY A 803 -34.46 -4.26 29.08
N VAL A 804 -34.13 -5.56 29.09
CA VAL A 804 -35.13 -6.62 28.92
C VAL A 804 -36.16 -6.58 30.08
N PRO A 805 -37.48 -6.71 29.80
CA PRO A 805 -38.50 -6.57 30.83
C PRO A 805 -38.30 -7.48 32.06
N PRO A 806 -38.52 -6.99 33.29
CA PRO A 806 -38.24 -7.75 34.52
C PRO A 806 -38.92 -9.13 34.59
N GLN A 807 -40.14 -9.25 34.05
CA GLN A 807 -40.90 -10.51 34.02
C GLN A 807 -40.21 -11.57 33.15
N VAL A 808 -39.56 -11.17 32.04
CA VAL A 808 -38.81 -12.06 31.15
C VAL A 808 -37.50 -12.48 31.82
N VAL A 809 -36.80 -11.56 32.46
CA VAL A 809 -35.55 -11.84 33.20
C VAL A 809 -35.81 -12.82 34.35
N GLU A 810 -36.90 -12.62 35.09
CA GLU A 810 -37.30 -13.52 36.19
C GLU A 810 -37.63 -14.93 35.67
N ARG A 811 -38.37 -15.03 34.56
CA ARG A 811 -38.64 -16.33 33.91
C ARG A 811 -37.36 -17.01 33.42
N ALA A 812 -36.47 -16.26 32.76
CA ALA A 812 -35.18 -16.78 32.29
C ALA A 812 -34.31 -17.28 33.44
N ARG A 813 -34.31 -16.58 34.59
CA ARG A 813 -33.58 -17.01 35.80
C ARG A 813 -34.11 -18.33 36.36
N ARG A 814 -35.44 -18.53 36.39
CA ARG A 814 -36.03 -19.81 36.82
C ARG A 814 -35.67 -20.96 35.88
N LEU A 815 -35.79 -20.74 34.57
CA LEU A 815 -35.41 -21.72 33.55
C LEU A 815 -33.92 -22.09 33.62
N LEU A 816 -33.04 -21.11 33.84
CA LEU A 816 -31.62 -21.35 34.01
C LEU A 816 -31.33 -22.26 35.21
N ASN A 817 -31.94 -21.98 36.36
CA ASN A 817 -31.78 -22.81 37.56
C ASN A 817 -32.29 -24.25 37.35
N GLU A 818 -33.39 -24.43 36.60
CA GLU A 818 -33.92 -25.76 36.23
C GLU A 818 -32.94 -26.52 35.33
N LEU A 819 -32.34 -25.84 34.33
CA LEU A 819 -31.38 -26.43 33.41
C LEU A 819 -30.03 -26.76 34.07
N GLU A 820 -29.53 -25.90 34.97
CA GLU A 820 -28.31 -26.14 35.75
C GLU A 820 -28.47 -27.34 36.69
N ALA A 821 -29.66 -27.52 37.28
CA ALA A 821 -29.98 -28.69 38.10
C ALA A 821 -30.06 -30.00 37.29
N GLN A 822 -30.38 -29.93 35.99
CA GLN A 822 -30.40 -31.08 35.09
C GLN A 822 -29.02 -31.43 34.51
N HIS A 823 -28.14 -30.43 34.33
CA HIS A 823 -26.80 -30.57 33.74
C HIS A 823 -25.67 -30.73 34.78
N SER A 824 -25.98 -30.87 36.08
CA SER A 824 -24.98 -31.04 37.16
C SER A 824 -24.23 -32.37 37.13
N VAL A 825 -24.41 -33.20 36.10
CA VAL A 825 -23.57 -34.37 35.82
C VAL A 825 -22.42 -33.87 34.95
N GLY A 826 -21.30 -33.53 35.58
CA GLY A 826 -20.09 -33.12 34.87
C GLY A 826 -19.77 -34.10 33.74
N VAL A 827 -19.47 -33.56 32.56
CA VAL A 827 -18.98 -34.35 31.42
C VAL A 827 -17.77 -35.12 31.92
N LYS A 828 -17.92 -36.44 32.08
CA LYS A 828 -16.78 -37.31 32.41
C LYS A 828 -15.75 -37.11 31.29
N PRO A 829 -14.46 -36.98 31.61
CA PRO A 829 -13.44 -36.98 30.58
C PRO A 829 -13.67 -38.21 29.70
N LEU A 830 -13.86 -37.97 28.39
CA LEU A 830 -13.83 -39.04 27.40
C LEU A 830 -12.53 -39.83 27.63
N PRO A 831 -12.57 -41.17 27.61
CA PRO A 831 -11.46 -41.99 28.08
C PRO A 831 -10.17 -41.63 27.35
N LEU A 832 -9.25 -40.98 28.07
CA LEU A 832 -7.96 -40.43 27.62
C LEU A 832 -6.97 -41.49 27.10
N PHE A 833 -7.38 -42.76 27.01
CA PHE A 833 -6.56 -43.90 26.59
C PHE A 833 -7.36 -44.96 25.81
N GLU A 834 -8.39 -44.57 25.05
CA GLU A 834 -8.59 -45.30 23.81
C GLU A 834 -7.55 -44.74 22.83
N ALA A 835 -6.39 -45.43 22.79
CA ALA A 835 -5.52 -45.41 21.64
C ALA A 835 -6.41 -45.29 20.41
N GLN A 836 -6.14 -44.31 19.56
CA GLN A 836 -6.77 -44.19 18.24
C GLN A 836 -6.96 -45.60 17.68
N LYS A 837 -8.16 -46.16 17.85
CA LYS A 837 -8.78 -46.80 16.72
C LYS A 837 -8.89 -45.64 15.77
N ILE A 838 -7.85 -45.50 14.94
CA ILE A 838 -8.04 -45.34 13.52
C ILE A 838 -9.30 -46.17 13.27
N LEU A 839 -10.46 -45.50 13.19
CA LEU A 839 -11.59 -46.08 12.48
C LEU A 839 -10.91 -46.61 11.23
N PRO A 840 -10.86 -47.94 11.01
CA PRO A 840 -10.37 -48.42 9.75
C PRO A 840 -11.14 -47.56 8.75
N GLN A 841 -10.41 -46.83 7.90
CA GLN A 841 -10.99 -46.47 6.63
C GLN A 841 -11.71 -47.75 6.21
N GLN A 842 -13.04 -47.68 6.05
CA GLN A 842 -13.75 -48.82 5.49
C GLN A 842 -12.91 -49.27 4.30
N ASP A 843 -12.54 -50.54 4.34
CA ASP A 843 -11.34 -51.08 3.71
C ASP A 843 -11.49 -51.02 2.18
N GLU A 844 -11.37 -49.82 1.59
CA GLU A 844 -11.25 -49.60 0.15
C GLU A 844 -9.95 -50.27 -0.38
N ASN A 845 -9.08 -50.73 0.53
CA ASN A 845 -7.80 -51.35 0.22
C ASN A 845 -7.82 -52.88 0.17
N ALA A 846 -8.83 -53.60 0.68
CA ALA A 846 -8.83 -55.08 0.63
C ALA A 846 -8.98 -55.61 -0.81
N LEU A 847 -9.93 -55.06 -1.57
CA LEU A 847 -10.14 -55.40 -2.99
C LEU A 847 -8.97 -54.93 -3.87
N LYS A 848 -8.42 -53.75 -3.57
CA LYS A 848 -7.29 -53.18 -4.30
C LYS A 848 -6.00 -53.95 -4.06
N ALA A 849 -5.74 -54.39 -2.83
CA ALA A 849 -4.60 -55.24 -2.50
C ALA A 849 -4.69 -56.60 -3.19
N ARG A 850 -5.87 -57.23 -3.16
CA ARG A 850 -6.11 -58.53 -3.80
C ARG A 850 -6.02 -58.47 -5.33
N LEU A 851 -6.43 -57.36 -5.95
CA LEU A 851 -6.22 -57.10 -7.38
C LEU A 851 -4.74 -56.91 -7.73
N LEU A 852 -3.95 -56.28 -6.86
CA LEU A 852 -2.51 -56.07 -7.06
C LEU A 852 -1.68 -57.34 -6.84
N GLU A 853 -2.18 -58.31 -6.08
CA GLU A 853 -1.54 -59.62 -5.86
C GLU A 853 -1.80 -60.65 -6.98
N LEU A 854 -2.75 -60.37 -7.89
CA LEU A 854 -3.07 -61.27 -8.99
C LEU A 854 -2.10 -61.09 -10.17
N ASP A 855 -1.35 -62.15 -10.48
CA ASP A 855 -0.53 -62.22 -11.69
C ASP A 855 -1.39 -62.65 -12.89
N LEU A 856 -1.92 -61.65 -13.61
CA LEU A 856 -2.85 -61.82 -14.72
C LEU A 856 -2.28 -62.63 -15.89
N ASP A 857 -0.95 -62.67 -16.05
CA ASP A 857 -0.30 -63.35 -17.17
C ASP A 857 -0.21 -64.88 -16.96
N THR A 858 -0.49 -65.35 -15.73
CA THR A 858 -0.40 -66.77 -15.35
C THR A 858 -1.76 -67.44 -15.16
N LEU A 859 -2.86 -66.68 -15.22
CA LEU A 859 -4.22 -67.18 -14.98
C LEU A 859 -4.84 -67.77 -16.24
N THR A 860 -5.52 -68.92 -16.09
CA THR A 860 -6.36 -69.44 -17.17
C THR A 860 -7.64 -68.60 -17.31
N PRO A 861 -8.24 -68.51 -18.52
CA PRO A 861 -9.44 -67.70 -18.74
C PRO A 861 -10.62 -68.05 -17.81
N ARG A 862 -10.72 -69.32 -17.39
CA ARG A 862 -11.78 -69.78 -16.48
C ARG A 862 -11.53 -69.32 -15.04
N SER A 863 -10.30 -69.43 -14.56
CA SER A 863 -9.91 -68.96 -13.22
C SER A 863 -10.05 -67.45 -13.08
N ALA A 864 -9.70 -66.69 -14.12
CA ALA A 864 -9.90 -65.24 -14.14
C ALA A 864 -11.39 -64.86 -14.03
N LEU A 865 -12.26 -65.59 -14.74
CA LEU A 865 -13.72 -65.37 -14.68
C LEU A 865 -14.29 -65.69 -13.29
N ASP A 866 -13.84 -66.80 -12.68
CA ASP A 866 -14.29 -67.21 -11.34
C ASP A 866 -13.89 -66.17 -10.27
N ILE A 867 -12.66 -65.64 -10.35
CA ILE A 867 -12.18 -64.55 -9.47
C ILE A 867 -13.01 -63.28 -9.64
N LEU A 868 -13.40 -62.92 -10.88
CA LEU A 868 -14.26 -61.75 -11.12
C LEU A 868 -15.66 -61.92 -10.51
N TYR A 869 -16.21 -63.14 -10.51
CA TYR A 869 -17.48 -63.42 -9.83
C TYR A 869 -17.35 -63.33 -8.30
N GLU A 870 -16.22 -63.77 -7.73
CA GLU A 870 -15.95 -63.64 -6.29
C GLU A 870 -15.82 -62.17 -5.87
N LEU A 871 -15.04 -61.37 -6.60
CA LEU A 871 -14.85 -59.95 -6.31
C LEU A 871 -16.15 -59.15 -6.43
N ARG A 872 -17.02 -59.49 -7.40
CA ARG A 872 -18.35 -58.87 -7.53
C ARG A 872 -19.24 -59.19 -6.33
N LYS A 873 -19.19 -60.42 -5.82
CA LYS A 873 -20.00 -60.86 -4.68
C LYS A 873 -19.54 -60.22 -3.37
N GLU A 874 -18.23 -59.95 -3.22
CA GLU A 874 -17.67 -59.17 -2.11
C GLU A 874 -18.06 -57.69 -2.19
N LEU A 875 -18.24 -57.13 -3.40
CA LEU A 875 -18.70 -55.76 -3.59
C LEU A 875 -20.18 -55.60 -3.17
N GLU A 876 -21.04 -56.53 -3.61
CA GLU A 876 -22.48 -56.53 -3.31
C GLU A 876 -22.79 -56.77 -1.81
N SER A 877 -21.86 -57.35 -1.03
CA SER A 877 -22.01 -57.54 0.42
C SER A 877 -21.48 -56.39 1.29
N SER A 878 -20.84 -55.39 0.67
CA SER A 878 -20.19 -54.27 1.35
C SER A 878 -21.00 -52.96 1.37
N GLU A 879 -22.13 -52.89 0.64
CA GLU A 879 -23.08 -51.76 0.74
C GLU A 879 -24.01 -51.93 1.97
N PRO A 880 -24.15 -50.92 2.86
CA PRO A 880 -25.12 -50.98 3.93
C PRO A 880 -26.55 -50.81 3.41
N GLU A 881 -27.46 -51.75 3.73
CA GLU A 881 -28.91 -51.55 3.63
C GLU A 881 -29.32 -50.32 4.44
N SER A 882 -29.37 -49.17 3.78
CA SER A 882 -29.89 -47.91 4.29
C SER A 882 -30.86 -47.30 3.27
N MET A 883 -31.93 -48.04 3.01
CA MET A 883 -33.20 -47.48 2.55
C MET A 883 -34.35 -48.21 3.25
N LEU A 884 -34.73 -47.71 4.42
CA LEU A 884 -36.11 -47.66 4.94
C LEU A 884 -36.20 -46.67 6.11
#